data_AF-A0A7W0G0V6-F1
#
_entry.id   AF-A0A7W0G0V6-F1
#
_cell.length_a   1.000
_cell.length_b   1.000
_cell.length_c   1.000
_cell.angle_alpha   90.00
_cell.angle_beta   90.00
_cell.angle_gamma   90.00
#
_symmetry.space_group_name_H-M   'P 1'
#
loop_
_entity.id
_entity.type
_entity.pdbx_description
1 polymer ?
#
loop_
_entity_poly.entity_id
_entity_poly.type
_entity_poly.pdbx_seq_one_letter_code
_entity_poly.pdbx_strand_id
1 'polypeptide(L)'
;GVGDAHVLTSARRLSGRRYAVVRVERGSRVTLAEEMAAAFAEVFGGSDAQWGHDPAGMLAVAASRALDETLVVLIDTAFNRPARVNRDDGPLLGELATTSRGVNAFVALALDDDIAGADGANVVLSGTYRIDYLDPENLYRVVEQFVLRKKPQGRAALSDIYHNLRASVPEFNWSEARFASLYPVHPLVADVAAGVRLYVPTFAFLPFAAGVAARAAARPALSLVLLDEVFDGAEVDLRRSPELREAFAAYDHLVAQSIGQMPVMQRHQARLILKSLFVLSLDGHGATAAELCAALLLIDDATSLSVNDVTSPAVNDVTSPGAAEQVEETLARFAEAALAGSIGRDEGMGGTAARYHFRVSALDNLDGATRARVAPVAQAPAARPVAESLSPSLLEGAAVTAPPSLGRPEDVESVLAEGHTPAIEGAVTQQTPEAAPTNAATAALESSSPSVAARQDSKPNFRQPRAESVGEWARLLTGRDVLPPFNDPRGRSEVCAVLAEWLEGWRALDINHKFAQLPAASLTTTMWGLNAEVSRSFGRAARAVEAALAGRVSLEDELDRVALAFADSAERFAHASRRLEDLKALVEGFERRAGERAYLATAELTGVPEIETARRELLVIAEDANSLLDAERRERFERLWREFHARYIEHYAAVHDKTMTSLEDREALRRLKRGERWREFEALSRLPVVSSHVWRQAAELLRLAGGARCDLPVSQLLETRSSCACPFRLARADRFELLAPELEELMERGLKVYRRTLLMLGGHLAIALDALARREEDTDIARRARTLSTAFAQESAPEHFSRLDVRLIERALQRTAAPPPVRVAAPGGGDGLLTREELRSRFRQWLDDLPERPVLIEIVA
;
A
#
# COMPACT_ATOMS: atom_id res chain seq x y z
N GLY A 1 7.50 -0.34 16.54
CA GLY A 1 8.38 0.10 17.64
C GLY A 1 9.70 0.52 17.04
N VAL A 2 10.14 1.75 17.28
CA VAL A 2 11.38 2.30 16.70
C VAL A 2 12.58 1.59 17.34
N GLY A 3 13.38 0.91 16.51
CA GLY A 3 14.48 0.04 16.95
C GLY A 3 15.85 0.74 17.09
N ASP A 4 15.91 2.04 16.83
CA ASP A 4 17.14 2.84 16.91
C ASP A 4 17.39 3.30 18.35
N ALA A 5 18.55 2.95 18.92
CA ALA A 5 18.91 3.27 20.30
C ALA A 5 19.10 4.77 20.56
N HIS A 6 19.54 5.56 19.58
CA HIS A 6 19.63 7.01 19.69
C HIS A 6 18.25 7.65 19.68
N VAL A 7 17.37 7.21 18.77
CA VAL A 7 15.97 7.68 18.75
C VAL A 7 15.25 7.25 20.02
N LEU A 8 15.47 6.04 20.52
CA LEU A 8 14.87 5.56 21.77
C LEU A 8 15.39 6.33 22.99
N THR A 9 16.68 6.67 23.02
CA THR A 9 17.28 7.46 24.11
C THR A 9 16.80 8.90 24.07
N SER A 10 16.72 9.51 22.89
CA SER A 10 16.13 10.84 22.69
C SER A 10 14.64 10.84 23.02
N ALA A 11 13.88 9.83 22.57
CA ALA A 11 12.47 9.65 22.91
C ALA A 11 12.26 9.47 24.42
N ARG A 12 13.12 8.71 25.11
CA ARG A 12 13.11 8.59 26.58
C ARG A 12 13.44 9.91 27.29
N ARG A 13 14.37 10.71 26.75
CA ARG A 13 14.66 12.06 27.26
C ARG A 13 13.47 13.01 27.05
N LEU A 14 12.78 12.89 25.91
CA LEU A 14 11.53 13.60 25.64
C LEU A 14 10.39 13.10 26.55
N SER A 15 10.33 11.81 26.85
CA SER A 15 9.29 11.21 27.71
C SER A 15 9.30 11.77 29.15
N GLY A 16 10.43 12.31 29.60
CA GLY A 16 10.58 12.94 30.91
C GLY A 16 10.22 14.43 30.96
N ARG A 17 9.88 15.04 29.82
CA ARG A 17 9.48 16.44 29.72
C ARG A 17 7.99 16.53 29.38
N ARG A 18 7.30 17.50 29.97
CA ARG A 18 5.89 17.78 29.65
C ARG A 18 5.82 18.80 28.52
N TYR A 19 4.96 18.54 27.55
CA TYR A 19 4.76 19.36 26.36
C TYR A 19 3.26 19.50 26.13
N ALA A 20 2.82 20.74 25.90
CA ALA A 20 1.50 21.00 25.34
C ALA A 20 1.63 20.96 23.82
N VAL A 21 0.97 20.03 23.15
CA VAL A 21 1.04 19.88 21.68
C VAL A 21 -0.25 20.40 21.08
N VAL A 22 -0.13 21.35 20.15
CA VAL A 22 -1.24 21.93 19.39
C VAL A 22 -1.02 21.58 17.93
N ARG A 23 -2.04 20.99 17.29
CA ARG A 23 -2.02 20.66 15.87
C ARG A 23 -2.93 21.61 15.12
N VAL A 24 -2.36 22.34 14.17
CA VAL A 24 -3.08 23.27 13.30
C VAL A 24 -3.18 22.63 11.92
N GLU A 25 -4.41 22.39 11.46
CA GLU A 25 -4.69 21.77 10.17
C GLU A 25 -4.91 22.83 9.10
N ARG A 26 -3.83 23.20 8.37
CA ARG A 26 -3.86 24.25 7.35
C ARG A 26 -4.73 23.85 6.17
N GLY A 27 -5.66 24.72 5.78
CA GLY A 27 -6.63 24.47 4.69
C GLY A 27 -7.95 23.86 5.15
N SER A 28 -8.15 23.70 6.46
CA SER A 28 -9.43 23.25 7.04
C SER A 28 -10.44 24.40 7.19
N ARG A 29 -9.98 25.66 7.21
CA ARG A 29 -10.84 26.86 7.30
C ARG A 29 -10.37 27.96 6.35
N VAL A 30 -11.03 29.12 6.39
CA VAL A 30 -10.79 30.21 5.43
C VAL A 30 -9.42 30.85 5.66
N THR A 31 -9.03 31.07 6.92
CA THR A 31 -7.75 31.73 7.28
C THR A 31 -6.91 30.89 8.25
N LEU A 32 -5.59 31.09 8.22
CA LEU A 32 -4.68 30.45 9.19
C LEU A 32 -5.00 30.86 10.62
N ALA A 33 -5.43 32.11 10.83
CA ALA A 33 -5.83 32.61 12.14
C ALA A 33 -7.03 31.85 12.72
N GLU A 34 -8.05 31.54 11.90
CA GLU A 34 -9.20 30.74 12.33
C GLU A 34 -8.81 29.30 12.69
N GLU A 35 -7.86 28.71 11.95
CA GLU A 35 -7.36 27.35 12.19
C GLU A 35 -6.54 27.29 13.48
N MET A 36 -5.70 28.30 13.72
CA MET A 36 -4.94 28.42 14.97
C MET A 36 -5.86 28.67 16.17
N ALA A 37 -6.85 29.56 16.04
CA ALA A 37 -7.83 29.83 17.09
C ALA A 37 -8.58 28.55 17.49
N ALA A 38 -9.01 27.76 16.51
CA ALA A 38 -9.68 26.48 16.75
C ALA A 38 -8.77 25.46 17.46
N ALA A 39 -7.53 25.31 16.98
CA ALA A 39 -6.56 24.38 17.56
C ALA A 39 -6.17 24.77 19.00
N PHE A 40 -6.02 26.07 19.28
CA PHE A 40 -5.76 26.54 20.64
C PHE A 40 -6.98 26.42 21.55
N ALA A 41 -8.20 26.67 21.04
CA ALA A 41 -9.43 26.46 21.79
C ALA A 41 -9.63 24.98 22.17
N GLU A 42 -9.29 24.05 21.27
CA GLU A 42 -9.35 22.61 21.54
C GLU A 42 -8.42 22.20 22.70
N VAL A 43 -7.17 22.69 22.71
CA VAL A 43 -6.16 22.28 23.69
C VAL A 43 -6.27 23.04 25.02
N PHE A 44 -6.53 24.34 24.98
CA PHE A 44 -6.50 25.22 26.15
C PHE A 44 -7.89 25.71 26.59
N GLY A 45 -8.95 25.28 25.89
CA GLY A 45 -10.34 25.69 26.15
C GLY A 45 -10.69 27.09 25.63
N GLY A 46 -11.98 27.41 25.73
CA GLY A 46 -12.58 28.63 25.21
C GLY A 46 -13.27 28.42 23.85
N SER A 47 -13.84 29.49 23.30
CA SER A 47 -14.38 29.50 21.93
C SER A 47 -13.37 30.12 20.97
N ASP A 48 -13.41 29.74 19.69
CA ASP A 48 -12.54 30.29 18.63
C ASP A 48 -12.51 31.84 18.63
N ALA A 49 -13.65 32.49 18.87
CA ALA A 49 -13.77 33.96 18.93
C ALA A 49 -12.96 34.62 20.07
N GLN A 50 -12.58 33.86 21.11
CA GLN A 50 -11.85 34.37 22.27
C GLN A 50 -10.33 34.43 22.04
N TRP A 51 -9.82 33.74 21.01
CA TRP A 51 -8.39 33.71 20.70
C TRP A 51 -7.94 34.88 19.80
N GLY A 52 -8.87 35.66 19.26
CA GLY A 52 -8.58 36.83 18.42
C GLY A 52 -8.39 36.48 16.94
N HIS A 53 -7.69 37.34 16.20
CA HIS A 53 -7.41 37.16 14.77
C HIS A 53 -5.93 37.28 14.40
N ASP A 54 -5.06 37.53 15.39
CA ASP A 54 -3.61 37.66 15.21
C ASP A 54 -2.90 36.37 15.67
N PRO A 55 -2.35 35.56 14.74
CA PRO A 55 -1.61 34.34 15.06
C PRO A 55 -0.46 34.53 16.05
N ALA A 56 0.29 35.64 15.94
CA ALA A 56 1.42 35.91 16.82
C ALA A 56 0.96 36.16 18.27
N GLY A 57 -0.05 37.00 18.45
CA GLY A 57 -0.72 37.21 19.72
C GLY A 57 -1.29 35.92 20.31
N MET A 58 -1.95 35.09 19.49
CA MET A 58 -2.46 33.78 19.93
C MET A 58 -1.35 32.87 20.47
N LEU A 59 -0.22 32.79 19.77
CA LEU A 59 0.93 31.97 20.18
C LEU A 59 1.48 32.43 21.53
N ALA A 60 1.60 33.75 21.74
CA ALA A 60 2.06 34.30 23.01
C ALA A 60 1.10 33.99 24.17
N VAL A 61 -0.21 34.12 23.94
CA VAL A 61 -1.24 33.75 24.93
C VAL A 61 -1.20 32.25 25.23
N ALA A 62 -1.14 31.40 24.21
CA ALA A 62 -1.07 29.95 24.36
C ALA A 62 0.18 29.53 25.15
N ALA A 63 1.35 30.11 24.84
CA ALA A 63 2.59 29.84 25.56
C ALA A 63 2.50 30.26 27.04
N SER A 64 1.79 31.36 27.35
CA SER A 64 1.56 31.78 28.74
C SER A 64 0.62 30.84 29.51
N ARG A 65 -0.29 30.15 28.81
CA ARG A 65 -1.23 29.17 29.40
C ARG A 65 -0.62 27.78 29.59
N ALA A 66 0.40 27.43 28.82
CA ALA A 66 1.13 26.16 28.92
C ALA A 66 2.11 26.11 30.12
N LEU A 67 1.73 26.67 31.28
CA LEU A 67 2.57 26.87 32.48
C LEU A 67 3.50 25.67 32.77
N ASP A 68 4.81 25.94 32.83
CA ASP A 68 5.92 24.97 33.04
C ASP A 68 6.13 23.90 31.95
N GLU A 69 5.36 23.93 30.86
CA GLU A 69 5.50 23.05 29.70
C GLU A 69 6.03 23.82 28.49
N THR A 70 6.79 23.15 27.62
CA THR A 70 7.14 23.74 26.31
C THR A 70 5.96 23.53 25.37
N LEU A 71 5.45 24.61 24.81
CA LEU A 71 4.40 24.57 23.79
C LEU A 71 5.00 24.08 22.46
N VAL A 72 4.38 23.08 21.84
CA VAL A 72 4.75 22.55 20.53
C VAL A 72 3.59 22.79 19.58
N VAL A 73 3.75 23.69 18.61
CA VAL A 73 2.74 23.96 17.58
C VAL A 73 3.17 23.30 16.29
N LEU A 74 2.38 22.35 15.83
CA LEU A 74 2.58 21.64 14.56
C LEU A 74 1.57 22.18 13.55
N ILE A 75 2.04 22.93 12.57
CA ILE A 75 1.22 23.44 11.46
C ILE A 75 1.44 22.50 10.27
N ASP A 76 0.41 21.72 9.95
CA ASP A 76 0.45 20.67 8.94
C ASP A 76 -0.67 20.92 7.94
N THR A 77 -0.42 20.79 6.64
CA THR A 77 -1.49 20.95 5.65
C THR A 77 -2.48 19.78 5.76
N ALA A 78 -3.76 20.09 5.95
CA ALA A 78 -4.81 19.11 6.18
C ALA A 78 -4.85 18.05 5.07
N PHE A 79 -4.80 16.78 5.46
CA PHE A 79 -4.78 15.63 4.53
C PHE A 79 -6.11 15.47 3.77
N ASN A 80 -7.23 15.80 4.43
CA ASN A 80 -8.59 15.62 3.92
C ASN A 80 -9.17 16.89 3.26
N ARG A 81 -8.32 17.86 2.92
CA ARG A 81 -8.80 19.13 2.35
C ARG A 81 -9.44 18.91 0.97
N PRO A 82 -10.55 19.62 0.67
CA PRO A 82 -11.24 19.46 -0.61
C PRO A 82 -10.49 20.08 -1.79
N ALA A 83 -9.54 21.00 -1.53
CA ALA A 83 -8.80 21.72 -2.55
C ALA A 83 -7.41 22.17 -2.05
N ARG A 84 -6.55 22.53 -3.00
CA ARG A 84 -5.23 23.14 -2.77
C ARG A 84 -5.36 24.45 -1.98
N VAL A 85 -4.43 24.75 -1.07
CA VAL A 85 -4.50 25.95 -0.25
C VAL A 85 -3.88 27.15 -0.99
N ASN A 86 -4.68 27.84 -1.80
CA ASN A 86 -4.22 28.93 -2.67
C ASN A 86 -4.09 30.31 -1.97
N ARG A 87 -3.82 30.35 -0.66
CA ARG A 87 -3.63 31.60 0.10
C ARG A 87 -2.16 31.75 0.51
N ASP A 88 -1.69 33.00 0.54
CA ASP A 88 -0.34 33.34 1.00
C ASP A 88 -0.31 33.49 2.52
N ASP A 89 0.06 32.40 3.20
CA ASP A 89 0.26 32.38 4.66
C ASP A 89 1.71 32.72 5.05
N GLY A 90 2.61 32.95 4.09
CA GLY A 90 4.05 33.12 4.32
C GLY A 90 4.40 34.22 5.33
N PRO A 91 3.85 35.45 5.21
CA PRO A 91 4.08 36.53 6.17
C PRO A 91 3.68 36.16 7.60
N LEU A 92 2.48 35.59 7.80
CA LEU A 92 1.98 35.19 9.11
C LEU A 92 2.84 34.08 9.75
N LEU A 93 3.27 33.11 8.94
CA LEU A 93 4.18 32.05 9.39
C LEU A 93 5.56 32.60 9.80
N GLY A 94 6.05 33.65 9.11
CA GLY A 94 7.28 34.35 9.49
C GLY A 94 7.15 35.15 10.80
N GLU A 95 6.00 35.79 11.02
CA GLU A 95 5.67 36.46 12.28
C GLU A 95 5.58 35.48 13.45
N LEU A 96 4.99 34.29 13.23
CA LEU A 96 4.96 33.20 14.21
C LEU A 96 6.36 32.72 14.58
N ALA A 97 7.24 32.53 13.60
CA ALA A 97 8.63 32.17 13.83
C ALA A 97 9.33 33.22 14.71
N THR A 98 9.12 34.49 14.39
CA THR A 98 9.72 35.62 15.12
C THR A 98 9.23 35.66 16.57
N THR A 99 7.93 35.49 16.76
CA THR A 99 7.28 35.48 18.09
C THR A 99 7.75 34.29 18.92
N SER A 100 7.89 33.11 18.31
CA SER A 100 8.34 31.88 18.99
C SER A 100 9.72 32.03 19.66
N ARG A 101 10.58 32.94 19.18
CA ARG A 101 11.89 33.21 19.79
C ARG A 101 11.79 33.90 21.16
N GLY A 102 10.69 34.59 21.42
CA GLY A 102 10.44 35.32 22.67
C GLY A 102 9.62 34.56 23.70
N VAL A 103 9.13 33.36 23.37
CA VAL A 103 8.25 32.56 24.23
C VAL A 103 8.74 31.11 24.34
N ASN A 104 8.28 30.34 25.33
CA ASN A 104 8.64 28.92 25.48
C ASN A 104 7.84 28.02 24.50
N ALA A 105 7.97 28.29 23.20
CA ALA A 105 7.27 27.57 22.14
C ALA A 105 8.22 27.07 21.04
N PHE A 106 7.90 25.91 20.48
CA PHE A 106 8.50 25.35 19.28
C PHE A 106 7.43 25.27 18.20
N VAL A 107 7.68 25.90 17.05
CA VAL A 107 6.78 25.88 15.89
C VAL A 107 7.42 25.04 14.80
N ALA A 108 6.74 23.98 14.36
CA ALA A 108 7.14 23.17 13.22
C ALA A 108 6.10 23.23 12.11
N LEU A 109 6.60 23.31 10.88
CA LEU A 109 5.79 23.41 9.67
C LEU A 109 5.97 22.16 8.83
N ALA A 110 4.86 21.57 8.40
CA ALA A 110 4.79 20.53 7.38
C ALA A 110 3.82 21.01 6.29
N LEU A 111 4.37 21.74 5.31
CA LEU A 111 3.59 22.35 4.24
C LEU A 111 3.78 21.53 2.95
N ASP A 112 2.71 21.35 2.19
CA ASP A 112 2.80 20.91 0.81
C ASP A 112 3.40 22.07 -0.04
N ASP A 113 3.96 21.77 -1.23
CA ASP A 113 4.56 22.76 -2.16
C ASP A 113 3.52 23.75 -2.79
N ASP A 114 2.43 24.03 -2.08
CA ASP A 114 1.27 24.79 -2.53
C ASP A 114 1.09 26.16 -1.89
N ILE A 115 2.17 26.79 -1.42
CA ILE A 115 2.10 28.18 -0.98
C ILE A 115 2.01 29.08 -2.22
N ALA A 116 0.86 29.74 -2.40
CA ALA A 116 0.68 30.73 -3.47
C ALA A 116 1.75 31.82 -3.37
N GLY A 117 2.44 32.13 -4.48
CA GLY A 117 3.53 33.10 -4.48
C GLY A 117 4.84 32.59 -3.85
N ALA A 118 5.09 31.27 -3.94
CA ALA A 118 6.26 30.55 -3.42
C ALA A 118 7.61 31.29 -3.59
N ASP A 119 7.80 32.07 -4.65
CA ASP A 119 9.03 32.87 -4.84
C ASP A 119 9.28 33.90 -3.72
N GLY A 120 8.24 34.44 -3.09
CA GLY A 120 8.34 35.42 -1.99
C GLY A 120 8.10 34.80 -0.61
N ALA A 121 7.07 33.96 -0.48
CA ALA A 121 6.75 33.29 0.77
C ALA A 121 7.85 32.31 1.22
N ASN A 122 8.47 31.57 0.29
CA ASN A 122 9.60 30.70 0.64
C ASN A 122 10.83 31.49 1.07
N VAL A 123 11.02 32.73 0.60
CA VAL A 123 12.14 33.59 1.05
C VAL A 123 11.95 33.97 2.52
N VAL A 124 10.73 34.33 2.92
CA VAL A 124 10.41 34.61 4.32
C VAL A 124 10.60 33.37 5.19
N LEU A 125 10.09 32.20 4.75
CA LEU A 125 10.21 30.95 5.50
C LEU A 125 11.66 30.46 5.59
N SER A 126 12.43 30.49 4.49
CA SER A 126 13.84 30.10 4.48
C SER A 126 14.74 31.00 5.31
N GLY A 127 14.38 32.27 5.49
CA GLY A 127 15.07 33.20 6.38
C GLY A 127 14.69 33.06 7.86
N THR A 128 13.56 32.43 8.18
CA THR A 128 13.00 32.41 9.55
C THR A 128 12.98 31.02 10.20
N TYR A 129 12.87 29.95 9.41
CA TYR A 129 12.84 28.56 9.86
C TYR A 129 14.11 27.80 9.48
N ARG A 130 14.44 26.77 10.27
CA ARG A 130 15.37 25.74 9.83
C ARG A 130 14.60 24.73 8.98
N ILE A 131 14.99 24.59 7.71
CA ILE A 131 14.37 23.67 6.78
C ILE A 131 15.12 22.34 6.83
N ASP A 132 14.43 21.29 7.26
CA ASP A 132 14.91 19.91 7.21
C ASP A 132 14.23 19.22 6.01
N TYR A 133 15.00 18.84 4.99
CA TYR A 133 14.48 18.22 3.77
C TYR A 133 14.26 16.71 3.98
N LEU A 134 13.05 16.24 3.69
CA LEU A 134 12.73 14.82 3.65
C LEU A 134 12.99 14.27 2.24
N ASP A 135 14.17 13.68 2.06
CA ASP A 135 14.53 13.01 0.81
C ASP A 135 13.55 11.85 0.49
N PRO A 136 13.14 11.64 -0.78
CA PRO A 136 12.39 10.45 -1.21
C PRO A 136 12.97 9.11 -0.71
N GLU A 137 14.28 9.01 -0.50
CA GLU A 137 14.92 7.83 0.10
C GLU A 137 14.38 7.51 1.51
N ASN A 138 13.99 8.52 2.28
CA ASN A 138 13.34 8.31 3.58
C ASN A 138 11.96 7.67 3.40
N LEU A 139 11.23 8.07 2.37
CA LEU A 139 9.94 7.46 2.02
C LEU A 139 10.12 5.99 1.68
N TYR A 140 11.15 5.64 0.90
CA TYR A 140 11.42 4.24 0.54
C TYR A 140 11.77 3.38 1.75
N ARG A 141 12.52 3.92 2.72
CA ARG A 141 12.78 3.24 3.99
C ARG A 141 11.51 3.02 4.81
N VAL A 142 10.62 4.02 4.86
CA VAL A 142 9.32 3.90 5.54
C VAL A 142 8.48 2.81 4.86
N VAL A 143 8.46 2.81 3.53
CA VAL A 143 7.75 1.80 2.73
C VAL A 143 8.30 0.42 3.05
N GLU A 144 9.61 0.20 2.94
CA GLU A 144 10.25 -1.09 3.21
C GLU A 144 9.97 -1.57 4.65
N GLN A 145 10.04 -0.68 5.63
CA GLN A 145 9.92 -1.04 7.04
C GLN A 145 8.47 -1.24 7.51
N PHE A 146 7.54 -0.45 7.00
CA PHE A 146 6.19 -0.37 7.54
C PHE A 146 5.10 -0.82 6.59
N VAL A 147 5.29 -0.66 5.27
CA VAL A 147 4.26 -0.93 4.26
C VAL A 147 4.54 -2.25 3.56
N LEU A 148 5.65 -2.32 2.83
CA LEU A 148 6.05 -3.44 1.97
C LEU A 148 7.11 -4.30 2.63
N ARG A 149 6.83 -4.77 3.85
CA ARG A 149 7.80 -5.52 4.67
C ARG A 149 8.37 -6.73 3.95
N LYS A 150 9.70 -6.75 3.80
CA LYS A 150 10.44 -7.87 3.21
C LYS A 150 11.01 -8.79 4.28
N LYS A 151 10.89 -10.10 4.05
CA LYS A 151 11.64 -11.10 4.82
C LYS A 151 13.11 -11.05 4.37
N PRO A 152 14.10 -11.25 5.26
CA PRO A 152 15.52 -11.25 4.88
C PRO A 152 15.84 -12.19 3.71
N GLN A 153 15.22 -13.38 3.68
CA GLN A 153 15.36 -14.38 2.62
C GLN A 153 14.82 -13.91 1.26
N GLY A 154 13.82 -13.03 1.24
CA GLY A 154 13.24 -12.51 0.00
C GLY A 154 14.16 -11.56 -0.74
N ARG A 155 15.17 -10.98 -0.09
CA ARG A 155 16.07 -10.01 -0.74
C ARG A 155 16.94 -10.62 -1.84
N ALA A 156 17.38 -11.87 -1.68
CA ALA A 156 18.15 -12.56 -2.73
C ALA A 156 17.31 -12.75 -3.99
N ALA A 157 16.08 -13.25 -3.86
CA ALA A 157 15.16 -13.41 -4.98
C ALA A 157 14.82 -12.06 -5.67
N LEU A 158 14.75 -10.97 -4.92
CA LEU A 158 14.55 -9.63 -5.49
C LEU A 158 15.76 -9.15 -6.31
N SER A 159 16.97 -9.54 -5.91
CA SER A 159 18.19 -9.27 -6.69
C SER A 159 18.13 -9.96 -8.05
N ASP A 160 17.72 -11.24 -8.08
CA ASP A 160 17.56 -12.00 -9.32
C ASP A 160 16.50 -11.38 -10.25
N ILE A 161 15.35 -11.00 -9.68
CA ILE A 161 14.27 -10.32 -10.43
C ILE A 161 14.78 -8.99 -10.99
N TYR A 162 15.47 -8.19 -10.19
CA TYR A 162 16.03 -6.92 -10.61
C TYR A 162 17.02 -7.08 -11.77
N HIS A 163 17.94 -8.03 -11.67
CA HIS A 163 18.91 -8.28 -12.73
C HIS A 163 18.26 -8.81 -14.01
N ASN A 164 17.22 -9.63 -13.90
CA ASN A 164 16.43 -10.06 -15.05
C ASN A 164 15.75 -8.85 -15.73
N LEU A 165 15.05 -8.01 -14.97
CA LEU A 165 14.40 -6.81 -15.51
C LEU A 165 15.42 -5.85 -16.14
N ARG A 166 16.56 -5.63 -15.49
CA ARG A 166 17.61 -4.75 -16.01
C ARG A 166 18.28 -5.28 -17.28
N ALA A 167 18.28 -6.59 -17.50
CA ALA A 167 18.80 -7.21 -18.70
C ALA A 167 17.77 -7.24 -19.86
N SER A 168 16.48 -7.32 -19.55
CA SER A 168 15.41 -7.53 -20.53
C SER A 168 14.63 -6.27 -20.91
N VAL A 169 14.53 -5.29 -20.02
CA VAL A 169 13.75 -4.07 -20.21
C VAL A 169 14.68 -2.90 -20.54
N PRO A 170 14.53 -2.27 -21.72
CA PRO A 170 15.32 -1.08 -22.08
C PRO A 170 15.15 0.03 -21.06
N GLU A 171 16.24 0.74 -20.75
CA GLU A 171 16.27 1.88 -19.84
C GLU A 171 15.74 1.63 -18.41
N PHE A 172 15.70 0.37 -17.96
CA PHE A 172 15.41 0.05 -16.57
C PHE A 172 16.57 0.49 -15.64
N ASN A 173 16.58 1.78 -15.29
CA ASN A 173 17.74 2.47 -14.72
C ASN A 173 17.68 2.70 -13.21
N TRP A 174 16.67 2.20 -12.51
CA TRP A 174 16.57 2.32 -11.05
C TRP A 174 17.65 1.51 -10.33
N SER A 175 18.01 1.93 -9.11
CA SER A 175 18.94 1.17 -8.28
C SER A 175 18.26 -0.08 -7.71
N GLU A 176 19.03 -1.15 -7.54
CA GLU A 176 18.54 -2.39 -6.92
C GLU A 176 17.96 -2.14 -5.52
N ALA A 177 18.61 -1.29 -4.72
CA ALA A 177 18.13 -0.95 -3.37
C ALA A 177 16.75 -0.29 -3.40
N ARG A 178 16.53 0.63 -4.34
CA ARG A 178 15.25 1.31 -4.52
C ARG A 178 14.17 0.35 -5.03
N PHE A 179 14.51 -0.49 -6.00
CA PHE A 179 13.65 -1.55 -6.49
C PHE A 179 13.22 -2.50 -5.36
N ALA A 180 14.17 -3.02 -4.60
CA ALA A 180 13.91 -3.96 -3.52
C ALA A 180 13.03 -3.37 -2.40
N SER A 181 13.22 -2.08 -2.10
CA SER A 181 12.43 -1.35 -1.10
C SER A 181 10.97 -1.18 -1.51
N LEU A 182 10.73 -0.99 -2.80
CA LEU A 182 9.40 -0.68 -3.35
C LEU A 182 8.67 -1.90 -3.91
N TYR A 183 9.34 -3.02 -4.16
CA TYR A 183 8.70 -4.23 -4.68
C TYR A 183 7.45 -4.63 -3.85
N PRO A 184 6.32 -5.07 -4.44
CA PRO A 184 6.08 -5.31 -5.86
C PRO A 184 5.65 -4.05 -6.65
N VAL A 185 5.84 -2.84 -6.10
CA VAL A 185 5.51 -1.58 -6.77
C VAL A 185 6.70 -1.11 -7.60
N HIS A 186 6.43 -0.73 -8.85
CA HIS A 186 7.46 -0.18 -9.73
C HIS A 186 7.99 1.15 -9.18
N PRO A 187 9.32 1.39 -9.15
CA PRO A 187 9.89 2.60 -8.55
C PRO A 187 9.32 3.92 -9.06
N LEU A 188 9.01 3.98 -10.36
CA LEU A 188 8.40 5.15 -11.02
C LEU A 188 7.04 5.55 -10.44
N VAL A 189 6.28 4.62 -9.85
CA VAL A 189 5.01 4.93 -9.16
C VAL A 189 5.25 5.90 -8.01
N ALA A 190 6.38 5.77 -7.30
CA ALA A 190 6.73 6.68 -6.23
C ALA A 190 7.17 8.05 -6.77
N ASP A 191 7.83 8.09 -7.94
CA ASP A 191 8.23 9.34 -8.59
C ASP A 191 7.01 10.18 -9.02
N VAL A 192 6.02 9.54 -9.64
CA VAL A 192 4.83 10.24 -10.14
C VAL A 192 3.81 10.59 -9.06
N ALA A 193 3.97 10.07 -7.84
CA ALA A 193 2.97 10.24 -6.78
C ALA A 193 2.73 11.71 -6.42
N ALA A 194 3.79 12.53 -6.47
CA ALA A 194 3.67 13.98 -6.28
C ALA A 194 2.86 14.62 -7.40
N GLY A 195 3.15 14.27 -8.67
CA GLY A 195 2.41 14.76 -9.84
C GLY A 195 0.91 14.40 -9.80
N VAL A 196 0.56 13.19 -9.36
CA VAL A 196 -0.85 12.80 -9.15
C VAL A 196 -1.49 13.63 -8.04
N ARG A 197 -0.78 13.82 -6.93
CA ARG A 197 -1.27 14.57 -5.77
C ARG A 197 -1.52 16.06 -6.08
N LEU A 198 -0.83 16.64 -7.07
CA LEU A 198 -1.11 18.01 -7.53
C LEU A 198 -2.57 18.21 -7.95
N TYR A 199 -3.19 17.19 -8.55
CA TYR A 199 -4.57 17.26 -9.05
C TYR A 199 -5.56 16.45 -8.22
N VAL A 200 -5.07 15.50 -7.42
CA VAL A 200 -5.87 14.66 -6.50
C VAL A 200 -5.31 14.83 -5.08
N PRO A 201 -5.77 15.83 -4.30
CA PRO A 201 -5.23 16.11 -2.97
C PRO A 201 -5.34 14.93 -2.00
N THR A 202 -6.32 14.05 -2.21
CA THR A 202 -6.57 12.83 -1.42
C THR A 202 -5.63 11.68 -1.77
N PHE A 203 -4.89 11.77 -2.87
CA PHE A 203 -3.95 10.72 -3.28
C PHE A 203 -2.69 10.77 -2.43
N ALA A 204 -2.32 9.62 -1.87
CA ALA A 204 -1.06 9.45 -1.17
C ALA A 204 -0.40 8.13 -1.53
N PHE A 205 0.91 8.16 -1.71
CA PHE A 205 1.68 7.00 -2.12
C PHE A 205 1.62 5.84 -1.12
N LEU A 206 1.75 6.10 0.19
CA LEU A 206 1.80 5.02 1.19
C LEU A 206 0.49 4.21 1.27
N PRO A 207 -0.71 4.84 1.38
CA PRO A 207 -1.96 4.09 1.31
C PRO A 207 -2.17 3.38 -0.02
N PHE A 208 -1.80 4.02 -1.13
CA PHE A 208 -1.87 3.40 -2.46
C PHE A 208 -1.01 2.13 -2.51
N ALA A 209 0.28 2.24 -2.17
CA ALA A 209 1.24 1.14 -2.15
C ALA A 209 0.79 0.00 -1.24
N ALA A 210 0.23 0.30 -0.06
CA ALA A 210 -0.32 -0.69 0.85
C ALA A 210 -1.49 -1.46 0.21
N GLY A 211 -2.42 -0.74 -0.42
CA GLY A 211 -3.62 -1.32 -1.03
C GLY A 211 -3.32 -2.18 -2.27
N VAL A 212 -2.45 -1.69 -3.15
CA VAL A 212 -2.07 -2.41 -4.38
C VAL A 212 -1.17 -3.62 -4.09
N ALA A 213 -0.24 -3.51 -3.14
CA ALA A 213 0.68 -4.61 -2.85
C ALA A 213 -0.03 -5.84 -2.27
N ALA A 214 -1.10 -5.65 -1.50
CA ALA A 214 -1.93 -6.75 -1.02
C ALA A 214 -2.54 -7.56 -2.19
N ARG A 215 -2.92 -6.88 -3.28
CA ARG A 215 -3.43 -7.54 -4.50
C ARG A 215 -2.30 -8.13 -5.35
N ALA A 216 -1.17 -7.44 -5.42
CA ALA A 216 -0.01 -7.88 -6.20
C ALA A 216 0.69 -9.11 -5.59
N ALA A 217 0.48 -9.41 -4.30
CA ALA A 217 1.07 -10.56 -3.63
C ALA A 217 0.71 -11.92 -4.27
N ALA A 218 -0.39 -11.99 -5.03
CA ALA A 218 -0.81 -13.20 -5.74
C ALA A 218 -0.31 -13.26 -7.20
N ARG A 219 0.34 -12.22 -7.71
CA ARG A 219 0.79 -12.13 -9.11
C ARG A 219 2.14 -12.82 -9.31
N PRO A 220 2.49 -13.19 -10.57
CA PRO A 220 3.84 -13.62 -10.91
C PRO A 220 4.89 -12.59 -10.51
N ALA A 221 6.10 -13.05 -10.19
CA ALA A 221 7.14 -12.20 -9.59
C ALA A 221 7.57 -10.99 -10.43
N LEU A 222 7.45 -11.08 -11.76
CA LEU A 222 7.77 -10.02 -12.72
C LEU A 222 6.59 -9.06 -13.00
N SER A 223 5.39 -9.39 -12.51
CA SER A 223 4.19 -8.55 -12.68
C SER A 223 4.11 -7.52 -11.55
N LEU A 224 4.85 -6.42 -11.73
CA LEU A 224 4.85 -5.30 -10.80
C LEU A 224 3.53 -4.52 -10.87
N VAL A 225 3.29 -3.69 -9.86
CA VAL A 225 2.29 -2.62 -9.92
C VAL A 225 2.89 -1.45 -10.71
N LEU A 226 2.25 -1.10 -11.82
CA LEU A 226 2.73 -0.10 -12.78
C LEU A 226 1.86 1.17 -12.75
N LEU A 227 2.15 2.11 -13.67
CA LEU A 227 1.47 3.41 -13.75
C LEU A 227 0.00 3.32 -14.18
N ASP A 228 -0.40 2.27 -14.90
CA ASP A 228 -1.78 2.05 -15.29
C ASP A 228 -2.69 1.81 -14.07
N GLU A 229 -2.19 1.12 -13.04
CA GLU A 229 -2.92 0.96 -11.77
C GLU A 229 -3.00 2.25 -10.96
N VAL A 230 -2.02 3.14 -11.11
CA VAL A 230 -2.07 4.49 -10.52
C VAL A 230 -3.18 5.29 -11.21
N PHE A 231 -3.20 5.27 -12.54
CA PHE A 231 -4.26 5.89 -13.33
C PHE A 231 -5.63 5.35 -12.91
N ASP A 232 -5.82 4.03 -12.91
CA ASP A 232 -7.11 3.40 -12.58
C ASP A 232 -7.56 3.70 -11.14
N GLY A 233 -6.61 3.79 -10.20
CA GLY A 233 -6.89 4.14 -8.81
C GLY A 233 -7.26 5.62 -8.62
N ALA A 234 -6.77 6.52 -9.48
CA ALA A 234 -6.94 7.97 -9.34
C ALA A 234 -7.89 8.58 -10.38
N GLU A 235 -8.31 7.84 -11.43
CA GLU A 235 -9.01 8.38 -12.61
C GLU A 235 -10.27 9.17 -12.23
N VAL A 236 -11.08 8.62 -11.32
CA VAL A 236 -12.34 9.25 -10.89
C VAL A 236 -12.10 10.62 -10.31
N ASP A 237 -11.05 10.79 -9.50
CA ASP A 237 -10.70 12.05 -8.88
C ASP A 237 -9.94 12.98 -9.83
N LEU A 238 -9.05 12.45 -10.67
CA LEU A 238 -8.37 13.20 -11.72
C LEU A 238 -9.41 13.86 -12.66
N ARG A 239 -10.48 13.15 -13.02
CA ARG A 239 -11.57 13.69 -13.86
C ARG A 239 -12.36 14.83 -13.20
N ARG A 240 -12.32 14.94 -11.87
CA ARG A 240 -12.94 16.07 -11.15
C ARG A 240 -12.10 17.33 -11.22
N SER A 241 -10.81 17.23 -11.56
CA SER A 241 -9.95 18.39 -11.72
C SER A 241 -10.35 19.20 -12.96
N PRO A 242 -10.69 20.50 -12.81
CA PRO A 242 -11.03 21.35 -13.93
C PRO A 242 -9.82 21.59 -14.87
N GLU A 243 -8.61 21.50 -14.34
CA GLU A 243 -7.34 21.72 -15.05
C GLU A 243 -6.99 20.57 -16.00
N LEU A 244 -7.54 19.37 -15.75
CA LEU A 244 -7.32 18.18 -16.56
C LEU A 244 -8.45 17.93 -17.58
N ARG A 245 -9.44 18.83 -17.69
CA ARG A 245 -10.61 18.63 -18.54
C ARG A 245 -10.23 18.43 -20.02
N GLU A 246 -9.31 19.25 -20.53
CA GLU A 246 -8.85 19.16 -21.91
C GLU A 246 -8.02 17.89 -22.16
N ALA A 247 -7.14 17.54 -21.21
CA ALA A 247 -6.36 16.32 -21.26
C ALA A 247 -7.26 15.06 -21.29
N PHE A 248 -8.31 15.01 -20.46
CA PHE A 248 -9.27 13.91 -20.47
C PHE A 248 -10.14 13.87 -21.73
N ALA A 249 -10.52 15.02 -22.29
CA ALA A 249 -11.22 15.07 -23.57
C ALA A 249 -10.36 14.46 -24.70
N ALA A 250 -9.06 14.74 -24.69
CA ALA A 250 -8.10 14.13 -25.61
C ALA A 250 -7.93 12.63 -25.34
N TYR A 251 -7.79 12.22 -24.08
CA TYR A 251 -7.70 10.81 -23.68
C TYR A 251 -8.92 10.02 -24.16
N ASP A 252 -10.13 10.51 -23.88
CA ASP A 252 -11.39 9.85 -24.27
C ASP A 252 -11.54 9.79 -25.80
N HIS A 253 -11.13 10.84 -26.51
CA HIS A 253 -11.09 10.86 -27.97
C HIS A 253 -10.17 9.77 -28.52
N LEU A 254 -8.94 9.65 -27.99
CA LEU A 254 -7.96 8.65 -28.43
C LEU A 254 -8.41 7.22 -28.10
N VAL A 255 -9.04 7.00 -26.95
CA VAL A 255 -9.62 5.69 -26.60
C VAL A 255 -10.70 5.29 -27.61
N ALA A 256 -11.59 6.22 -27.99
CA ALA A 256 -12.69 5.95 -28.90
C ALA A 256 -12.24 5.82 -30.36
N GLN A 257 -11.43 6.76 -30.85
CA GLN A 257 -11.13 6.93 -32.27
C GLN A 257 -9.83 6.24 -32.70
N SER A 258 -8.81 6.19 -31.84
CA SER A 258 -7.53 5.55 -32.18
C SER A 258 -7.52 4.10 -31.70
N ILE A 259 -7.65 3.87 -30.39
CA ILE A 259 -7.56 2.52 -29.81
C ILE A 259 -8.73 1.64 -30.26
N GLY A 260 -9.94 2.20 -30.37
CA GLY A 260 -11.12 1.47 -30.86
C GLY A 260 -10.95 0.87 -32.26
N GLN A 261 -10.12 1.50 -33.10
CA GLN A 261 -9.87 1.08 -34.49
C GLN A 261 -8.68 0.12 -34.63
N MET A 262 -7.81 0.02 -33.63
CA MET A 262 -6.66 -0.89 -33.64
C MET A 262 -7.10 -2.37 -33.62
N PRO A 263 -6.25 -3.31 -34.10
CA PRO A 263 -6.46 -4.74 -33.91
C PRO A 263 -6.60 -5.12 -32.44
N VAL A 264 -7.50 -6.07 -32.12
CA VAL A 264 -7.85 -6.45 -30.73
C VAL A 264 -6.62 -6.74 -29.86
N MET A 265 -5.61 -7.40 -30.43
CA MET A 265 -4.37 -7.75 -29.71
C MET A 265 -3.51 -6.55 -29.31
N GLN A 266 -3.57 -5.45 -30.07
CA GLN A 266 -2.79 -4.23 -29.80
C GLN A 266 -3.53 -3.26 -28.86
N ARG A 267 -4.87 -3.36 -28.76
CA ARG A 267 -5.68 -2.41 -27.99
C ARG A 267 -5.30 -2.34 -26.51
N HIS A 268 -4.91 -3.47 -25.93
CA HIS A 268 -4.54 -3.54 -24.52
C HIS A 268 -3.24 -2.76 -24.26
N GLN A 269 -2.18 -3.07 -25.01
CA GLN A 269 -0.90 -2.39 -24.90
C GLN A 269 -1.02 -0.89 -25.20
N ALA A 270 -1.76 -0.53 -26.25
CA ALA A 270 -2.02 0.88 -26.59
C ALA A 270 -2.72 1.63 -25.45
N ARG A 271 -3.66 0.97 -24.75
CA ARG A 271 -4.33 1.57 -23.58
C ARG A 271 -3.38 1.74 -22.39
N LEU A 272 -2.49 0.77 -22.14
CA LEU A 272 -1.48 0.88 -21.09
C LEU A 272 -0.50 2.03 -21.36
N ILE A 273 -0.06 2.17 -22.61
CA ILE A 273 0.78 3.30 -23.07
C ILE A 273 0.06 4.62 -22.83
N LEU A 274 -1.20 4.74 -23.26
CA LEU A 274 -1.96 5.99 -23.13
C LEU A 274 -2.19 6.39 -21.66
N LYS A 275 -2.54 5.44 -20.79
CA LYS A 275 -2.68 5.67 -19.35
C LYS A 275 -1.37 6.12 -18.71
N SER A 276 -0.28 5.43 -19.02
CA SER A 276 1.04 5.74 -18.46
C SER A 276 1.55 7.10 -18.93
N LEU A 277 1.36 7.42 -20.22
CA LEU A 277 1.66 8.74 -20.78
C LEU A 277 0.86 9.83 -20.06
N PHE A 278 -0.43 9.61 -19.80
CA PHE A 278 -1.26 10.56 -19.08
C PHE A 278 -0.70 10.85 -17.68
N VAL A 279 -0.38 9.81 -16.91
CA VAL A 279 0.19 9.96 -15.56
C VAL A 279 1.54 10.68 -15.60
N LEU A 280 2.42 10.33 -16.54
CA LEU A 280 3.73 10.97 -16.72
C LEU A 280 3.65 12.42 -17.24
N SER A 281 2.48 12.85 -17.74
CA SER A 281 2.28 14.21 -18.21
C SER A 281 1.79 15.17 -17.11
N LEU A 282 1.40 14.65 -15.94
CA LEU A 282 0.81 15.46 -14.87
C LEU A 282 1.78 16.52 -14.31
N ASP A 283 3.07 16.24 -14.32
CA ASP A 283 4.13 17.16 -13.86
C ASP A 283 4.85 17.90 -15.00
N GLY A 284 4.38 17.71 -16.25
CA GLY A 284 4.91 18.38 -17.44
C GLY A 284 6.08 17.71 -18.12
N HIS A 285 6.61 16.60 -17.59
CA HIS A 285 7.78 15.95 -18.20
C HIS A 285 7.40 15.05 -19.38
N GLY A 286 6.21 14.46 -19.41
CA GLY A 286 5.85 13.50 -20.44
C GLY A 286 6.75 12.28 -20.44
N ALA A 287 6.88 11.61 -21.59
CA ALA A 287 7.74 10.46 -21.74
C ALA A 287 8.23 10.25 -23.17
N THR A 288 9.44 9.69 -23.29
CA THR A 288 9.91 9.05 -24.53
C THR A 288 9.39 7.62 -24.63
N ALA A 289 9.51 7.01 -25.81
CA ALA A 289 9.12 5.62 -26.00
C ALA A 289 9.91 4.63 -25.11
N ALA A 290 11.20 4.89 -24.90
CA ALA A 290 12.05 4.04 -24.07
C ALA A 290 11.71 4.16 -22.57
N GLU A 291 11.42 5.38 -22.09
CA GLU A 291 10.92 5.60 -20.73
C GLU A 291 9.56 4.89 -20.51
N LEU A 292 8.69 4.87 -21.52
CA LEU A 292 7.42 4.14 -21.45
C LEU A 292 7.59 2.62 -21.48
N CYS A 293 8.56 2.09 -22.25
CA CYS A 293 8.92 0.68 -22.18
C CYS A 293 9.39 0.30 -20.77
N ALA A 294 10.26 1.12 -20.16
CA ALA A 294 10.70 0.92 -18.79
C ALA A 294 9.54 0.99 -17.80
N ALA A 295 8.65 1.98 -17.93
CA ALA A 295 7.48 2.17 -17.07
C ALA A 295 6.47 1.01 -17.14
N LEU A 296 6.38 0.36 -18.30
CA LEU A 296 5.43 -0.71 -18.58
C LEU A 296 6.04 -2.12 -18.56
N LEU A 297 7.35 -2.24 -18.30
CA LEU A 297 8.12 -3.48 -18.37
C LEU A 297 7.97 -4.19 -19.73
N LEU A 298 7.94 -3.43 -20.82
CA LEU A 298 7.89 -3.99 -22.17
C LEU A 298 9.28 -4.47 -22.59
N ILE A 299 9.36 -5.73 -23.04
CA ILE A 299 10.61 -6.42 -23.37
C ILE A 299 10.79 -6.46 -24.89
N ASP A 300 12.04 -6.36 -25.35
CA ASP A 300 12.38 -6.61 -26.74
C ASP A 300 12.43 -8.12 -27.02
N ASP A 301 11.39 -8.66 -27.69
CA ASP A 301 11.29 -10.08 -28.05
C ASP A 301 12.52 -10.58 -28.85
N ALA A 302 13.24 -9.69 -29.54
CA ALA A 302 14.43 -10.01 -30.33
C ALA A 302 15.59 -10.63 -29.53
N THR A 303 15.66 -10.40 -28.21
CA THR A 303 16.71 -10.98 -27.34
C THR A 303 16.38 -12.38 -26.82
N SER A 304 15.12 -12.81 -26.90
CA SER A 304 14.66 -14.09 -26.34
C SER A 304 14.96 -15.32 -27.22
N LEU A 305 15.37 -15.12 -28.48
CA LEU A 305 15.51 -16.19 -29.47
C LEU A 305 16.94 -16.75 -29.65
N SER A 306 17.96 -16.28 -28.90
CA SER A 306 19.36 -16.57 -29.26
C SER A 306 20.17 -17.50 -28.34
N VAL A 307 19.56 -18.26 -27.41
CA VAL A 307 20.36 -19.12 -26.50
C VAL A 307 20.36 -20.61 -26.84
N ASN A 308 19.37 -21.14 -27.58
CA ASN A 308 19.23 -22.60 -27.75
C ASN A 308 19.12 -23.14 -29.18
N ASP A 309 19.20 -22.34 -30.24
CA ASP A 309 19.08 -22.86 -31.61
C ASP A 309 20.20 -22.36 -32.54
N VAL A 310 21.26 -23.16 -32.67
CA VAL A 310 22.49 -22.85 -33.44
C VAL A 310 22.45 -23.48 -34.84
N THR A 311 21.32 -24.03 -35.31
CA THR A 311 21.36 -24.95 -36.47
C THR A 311 20.56 -24.61 -37.72
N SER A 312 19.91 -23.44 -37.84
CA SER A 312 19.21 -23.08 -39.09
C SER A 312 19.73 -21.80 -39.78
N PRO A 313 20.43 -21.92 -40.92
CA PRO A 313 20.83 -20.81 -41.78
C PRO A 313 19.80 -20.58 -42.89
N ALA A 314 18.59 -20.13 -42.56
CA ALA A 314 17.64 -19.63 -43.55
C ALA A 314 16.44 -18.96 -42.87
N VAL A 315 16.48 -17.64 -42.67
CA VAL A 315 15.45 -16.63 -43.01
C VAL A 315 16.05 -15.29 -42.56
N ASN A 316 16.74 -14.61 -43.47
CA ASN A 316 17.00 -13.19 -43.34
C ASN A 316 15.77 -12.43 -43.84
N ASP A 317 15.45 -11.33 -43.16
CA ASP A 317 14.77 -10.14 -43.69
C ASP A 317 13.32 -9.82 -43.25
N VAL A 318 12.98 -10.10 -41.98
CA VAL A 318 11.96 -9.29 -41.27
C VAL A 318 12.47 -9.02 -39.85
N THR A 319 13.24 -7.95 -39.67
CA THR A 319 13.51 -7.39 -38.33
C THR A 319 12.17 -6.93 -37.76
N SER A 320 11.61 -7.70 -36.83
CA SER A 320 10.47 -7.23 -36.06
C SER A 320 10.91 -6.00 -35.26
N PRO A 321 10.18 -4.87 -35.33
CA PRO A 321 10.55 -3.66 -34.63
C PRO A 321 10.63 -3.93 -33.13
N GLY A 322 11.64 -3.38 -32.46
CA GLY A 322 11.79 -3.49 -31.01
C GLY A 322 10.60 -2.87 -30.27
N ALA A 323 10.40 -3.22 -29.01
CA ALA A 323 9.34 -2.69 -28.16
C ALA A 323 9.36 -1.15 -28.13
N ALA A 324 10.54 -0.53 -28.04
CA ALA A 324 10.66 0.93 -28.07
C ALA A 324 10.19 1.54 -29.41
N GLU A 325 10.45 0.88 -30.53
CA GLU A 325 9.99 1.34 -31.85
C GLU A 325 8.48 1.18 -32.01
N GLN A 326 7.91 0.09 -31.51
CA GLN A 326 6.45 -0.12 -31.48
C GLN A 326 5.73 0.89 -30.59
N VAL A 327 6.32 1.23 -29.43
CA VAL A 327 5.80 2.27 -28.54
C VAL A 327 5.91 3.63 -29.22
N GLU A 328 7.03 3.97 -29.86
CA GLU A 328 7.20 5.21 -30.62
C GLU A 328 6.16 5.33 -31.74
N GLU A 329 5.93 4.27 -32.52
CA GLU A 329 4.89 4.25 -33.55
C GLU A 329 3.49 4.48 -32.96
N THR A 330 3.21 3.87 -31.81
CA THR A 330 1.93 4.04 -31.11
C THR A 330 1.77 5.48 -30.61
N LEU A 331 2.82 6.09 -30.05
CA LEU A 331 2.82 7.47 -29.58
C LEU A 331 2.67 8.47 -30.74
N ALA A 332 3.37 8.24 -31.84
CA ALA A 332 3.23 9.05 -33.06
C ALA A 332 1.78 9.00 -33.58
N ARG A 333 1.17 7.82 -33.64
CA ARG A 333 -0.26 7.68 -33.99
C ARG A 333 -1.19 8.41 -33.02
N PHE A 334 -0.89 8.39 -31.72
CA PHE A 334 -1.67 9.16 -30.75
C PHE A 334 -1.52 10.67 -30.98
N ALA A 335 -0.30 11.17 -31.20
CA ALA A 335 -0.07 12.57 -31.47
C ALA A 335 -0.79 13.05 -32.75
N GLU A 336 -0.80 12.22 -33.80
CA GLU A 336 -1.49 12.51 -35.07
C GLU A 336 -3.01 12.48 -34.95
N ALA A 337 -3.56 11.56 -34.15
CA ALA A 337 -5.01 11.38 -33.99
C ALA A 337 -5.61 12.22 -32.86
N ALA A 338 -4.77 12.85 -32.02
CA ALA A 338 -5.23 13.67 -30.91
C ALA A 338 -5.94 14.94 -31.39
N LEU A 339 -6.76 15.53 -30.52
CA LEU A 339 -7.30 16.87 -30.76
C LEU A 339 -6.15 17.86 -30.93
N ALA A 340 -6.29 18.83 -31.84
CA ALA A 340 -5.21 19.75 -32.20
C ALA A 340 -4.58 20.41 -30.96
N GLY A 341 -3.28 20.17 -30.74
CA GLY A 341 -2.50 20.74 -29.63
C GLY A 341 -2.74 20.09 -28.25
N SER A 342 -3.49 18.99 -28.17
CA SER A 342 -3.76 18.29 -26.90
C SER A 342 -2.70 17.27 -26.50
N ILE A 343 -1.96 16.72 -27.46
CA ILE A 343 -0.70 15.99 -27.23
C ILE A 343 0.44 16.80 -27.84
N GLY A 344 1.42 17.14 -27.02
CA GLY A 344 2.67 17.75 -27.44
C GLY A 344 3.69 16.68 -27.86
N ARG A 345 4.51 17.03 -28.84
CA ARG A 345 5.68 16.26 -29.26
C ARG A 345 6.88 17.21 -29.30
N ASP A 346 7.79 17.06 -28.35
CA ASP A 346 9.01 17.83 -28.30
C ASP A 346 10.12 17.05 -29.01
N GLU A 347 10.71 17.66 -30.03
CA GLU A 347 11.90 17.10 -30.68
C GLU A 347 13.09 17.22 -29.72
N GLY A 348 13.69 16.08 -29.39
CA GLY A 348 14.84 16.04 -28.51
C GLY A 348 16.03 16.80 -29.11
N MET A 349 16.61 17.75 -28.37
CA MET A 349 17.83 18.42 -28.81
C MET A 349 18.98 17.42 -28.90
N GLY A 350 19.68 17.40 -30.05
CA GLY A 350 20.90 16.61 -30.24
C GLY A 350 20.69 15.13 -30.55
N GLY A 351 19.55 14.75 -31.16
CA GLY A 351 19.28 13.35 -31.54
C GLY A 351 18.74 12.49 -30.39
N THR A 352 18.26 13.12 -29.33
CA THR A 352 17.48 12.45 -28.28
C THR A 352 16.09 12.09 -28.82
N ALA A 353 15.52 10.98 -28.35
CA ALA A 353 14.21 10.50 -28.81
C ALA A 353 13.10 11.54 -28.57
N ALA A 354 12.07 11.53 -29.41
CA ALA A 354 10.94 12.43 -29.26
C ALA A 354 10.23 12.18 -27.93
N ARG A 355 9.84 13.28 -27.26
CA ARG A 355 9.14 13.24 -25.98
C ARG A 355 7.68 13.64 -26.20
N TYR A 356 6.77 12.81 -25.72
CA TYR A 356 5.33 13.00 -25.86
C TYR A 356 4.73 13.38 -24.52
N HIS A 357 3.73 14.25 -24.50
CA HIS A 357 3.00 14.60 -23.29
C HIS A 357 1.57 15.03 -23.59
N PHE A 358 0.66 14.82 -22.64
CA PHE A 358 -0.61 15.51 -22.62
C PHE A 358 -0.41 16.96 -22.22
N ARG A 359 -1.10 17.87 -22.89
CA ARG A 359 -1.14 19.27 -22.50
C ARG A 359 -2.03 19.45 -21.28
N VAL A 360 -1.48 20.03 -20.23
CA VAL A 360 -2.21 20.33 -18.99
C VAL A 360 -2.26 21.84 -18.79
N SER A 361 -3.47 22.41 -18.79
CA SER A 361 -3.67 23.86 -18.81
C SER A 361 -3.05 24.58 -17.61
N ALA A 362 -2.88 23.89 -16.47
CA ALA A 362 -2.22 24.44 -15.28
C ALA A 362 -0.72 24.70 -15.49
N LEU A 363 -0.04 23.85 -16.26
CA LEU A 363 1.39 23.94 -16.50
C LEU A 363 1.74 25.01 -17.52
N ASP A 364 0.90 25.21 -18.54
CA ASP A 364 1.05 26.29 -19.52
C ASP A 364 1.10 27.67 -18.86
N ASN A 365 0.36 27.86 -17.77
CA ASN A 365 0.34 29.11 -17.00
C ASN A 365 1.66 29.32 -16.23
N LEU A 366 2.29 28.24 -15.75
CA LEU A 366 3.57 28.28 -15.06
C LEU A 366 4.71 28.58 -16.03
N ASP A 367 4.73 27.93 -17.20
CA ASP A 367 5.72 28.17 -18.23
C ASP A 367 5.59 29.56 -18.87
N GLY A 368 4.35 30.04 -19.06
CA GLY A 368 4.08 31.40 -19.50
C GLY A 368 4.58 32.46 -18.52
N ALA A 369 4.37 32.25 -17.21
CA ALA A 369 4.88 33.13 -16.16
C ALA A 369 6.42 33.11 -16.08
N THR A 370 7.03 31.96 -16.30
CA THR A 370 8.49 31.79 -16.28
C THR A 370 9.14 32.43 -17.51
N ARG A 371 8.57 32.24 -18.71
CA ARG A 371 9.05 32.86 -19.97
C ARG A 371 8.83 34.37 -20.03
N ALA A 372 7.71 34.89 -19.51
CA ALA A 372 7.47 36.33 -19.45
C ALA A 372 8.48 37.08 -18.56
N ARG A 373 9.09 36.39 -17.59
CA ARG A 373 10.12 36.94 -16.69
C ARG A 373 11.55 36.87 -17.23
N VAL A 374 11.81 36.07 -18.27
CA VAL A 374 13.13 35.91 -18.91
C VAL A 374 13.30 36.82 -20.14
N ALA A 375 12.33 37.71 -20.43
CA ALA A 375 12.52 38.77 -21.43
C ALA A 375 13.75 39.64 -21.06
N PRO A 376 14.64 39.97 -22.01
CA PRO A 376 15.96 40.49 -21.70
C PRO A 376 15.87 41.90 -21.15
N VAL A 377 16.16 42.06 -19.85
CA VAL A 377 16.49 43.36 -19.28
C VAL A 377 17.77 43.84 -19.97
N ALA A 378 17.63 44.91 -20.75
CA ALA A 378 18.72 45.59 -21.43
C ALA A 378 19.83 45.95 -20.42
N GLN A 379 21.05 45.55 -20.74
CA GLN A 379 22.25 45.82 -19.95
C GLN A 379 22.50 47.33 -19.83
N ALA A 380 22.65 47.80 -18.59
CA ALA A 380 23.29 49.06 -18.24
C ALA A 380 24.50 48.78 -17.32
N PRO A 381 25.56 49.60 -17.36
CA PRO A 381 26.94 49.12 -17.23
C PRO A 381 27.45 49.00 -15.79
N ALA A 382 28.44 48.13 -15.66
CA ALA A 382 29.13 47.71 -14.45
C ALA A 382 29.72 48.86 -13.60
N ALA A 383 29.52 48.77 -12.28
CA ALA A 383 30.32 49.45 -11.26
C ALA A 383 31.24 48.44 -10.56
N ARG A 384 32.52 48.81 -10.46
CA ARG A 384 33.65 48.04 -9.91
C ARG A 384 33.53 47.78 -8.41
N PRO A 385 34.16 46.70 -7.88
CA PRO A 385 34.27 46.47 -6.45
C PRO A 385 35.47 47.25 -5.88
N VAL A 386 35.26 47.90 -4.74
CA VAL A 386 36.35 48.41 -3.87
C VAL A 386 36.46 47.46 -2.68
N ALA A 387 37.64 46.87 -2.56
CA ALA A 387 38.08 46.13 -1.39
C ALA A 387 38.52 47.11 -0.29
N GLU A 388 38.18 46.84 0.96
CA GLU A 388 38.97 47.35 2.07
C GLU A 388 38.94 46.41 3.28
N SER A 389 40.14 45.92 3.58
CA SER A 389 40.57 45.25 4.78
C SER A 389 40.65 46.23 5.96
N LEU A 390 40.43 45.76 7.20
CA LEU A 390 41.43 45.72 8.28
C LEU A 390 40.81 45.30 9.63
N SER A 391 41.30 44.16 10.10
CA SER A 391 41.71 43.67 11.43
C SER A 391 41.31 44.35 12.78
N PRO A 392 41.42 43.59 13.91
CA PRO A 392 40.72 43.82 15.18
C PRO A 392 41.63 44.26 16.36
N SER A 393 41.05 44.79 17.44
CA SER A 393 41.66 44.97 18.78
C SER A 393 40.55 45.21 19.83
N LEU A 394 40.23 44.26 20.71
CA LEU A 394 40.68 44.08 22.11
C LEU A 394 40.05 45.01 23.18
N LEU A 395 39.26 44.35 24.04
CA LEU A 395 39.24 44.33 25.53
C LEU A 395 38.74 45.49 26.41
N GLU A 396 38.10 45.04 27.51
CA GLU A 396 37.76 45.69 28.81
C GLU A 396 36.61 46.72 28.81
N GLY A 397 35.65 46.75 29.74
CA GLY A 397 35.41 46.09 31.03
C GLY A 397 34.31 46.88 31.78
N ALA A 398 33.87 46.37 32.96
CA ALA A 398 32.94 46.94 33.96
C ALA A 398 31.43 46.77 33.67
N ALA A 399 30.59 46.10 34.47
CA ALA A 399 30.35 45.96 35.91
C ALA A 399 29.07 46.69 36.37
N VAL A 400 28.11 45.90 36.86
CA VAL A 400 27.20 46.12 38.00
C VAL A 400 26.44 47.45 38.08
N THR A 401 25.10 47.38 38.02
CA THR A 401 24.20 47.89 39.08
C THR A 401 22.73 47.54 38.81
N ALA A 402 22.04 47.12 39.86
CA ALA A 402 20.59 47.12 40.07
C ALA A 402 20.36 47.75 41.46
N PRO A 403 19.13 48.02 41.94
CA PRO A 403 17.83 48.35 41.33
C PRO A 403 17.34 49.72 41.88
N PRO A 404 16.03 50.10 41.84
CA PRO A 404 15.14 49.67 42.92
C PRO A 404 13.66 49.45 42.55
N SER A 405 13.02 48.65 43.40
CA SER A 405 11.59 48.45 43.61
C SER A 405 10.87 49.67 44.22
N LEU A 406 9.56 49.83 43.95
CA LEU A 406 8.45 50.00 44.92
C LEU A 406 7.20 50.59 44.24
N GLY A 407 6.00 50.05 44.55
CA GLY A 407 4.73 50.74 44.30
C GLY A 407 3.49 49.86 44.05
N ARG A 408 2.93 49.27 45.10
CA ARG A 408 1.47 49.03 45.32
C ARG A 408 1.05 50.00 46.45
N PRO A 409 -0.24 50.25 46.80
CA PRO A 409 -1.54 49.72 46.33
C PRO A 409 -2.48 50.89 45.89
N GLU A 410 -3.75 50.73 45.49
CA GLU A 410 -4.96 50.54 46.33
C GLU A 410 -6.24 50.34 45.49
N ASP A 411 -7.23 49.84 46.22
CA ASP A 411 -8.58 49.38 45.92
C ASP A 411 -9.55 50.42 45.32
N VAL A 412 -10.55 49.93 44.54
CA VAL A 412 -11.92 50.49 44.55
C VAL A 412 -12.94 49.35 44.39
N GLU A 413 -13.91 49.38 45.28
CA GLU A 413 -14.98 48.41 45.54
C GLU A 413 -16.33 48.83 44.90
N SER A 414 -17.23 47.84 44.73
CA SER A 414 -18.71 47.93 44.59
C SER A 414 -19.28 48.34 43.20
N VAL A 415 -20.44 47.87 42.69
CA VAL A 415 -21.73 47.51 43.30
C VAL A 415 -22.49 46.45 42.44
N LEU A 416 -23.33 45.69 43.14
CA LEU A 416 -24.33 44.68 42.76
C LEU A 416 -25.41 45.10 41.73
N ALA A 417 -25.96 44.12 40.99
CA ALA A 417 -27.40 44.04 40.70
C ALA A 417 -27.82 42.61 40.31
N GLU A 418 -28.79 42.08 41.06
CA GLU A 418 -29.51 40.81 40.86
C GLU A 418 -30.58 40.91 39.76
N GLY A 419 -30.99 39.78 39.17
CA GLY A 419 -32.13 39.75 38.24
C GLY A 419 -32.52 38.37 37.70
N HIS A 420 -33.18 37.57 38.53
CA HIS A 420 -34.36 36.71 38.26
C HIS A 420 -34.47 35.84 36.98
N THR A 421 -34.72 34.55 37.25
CA THR A 421 -35.30 33.49 36.41
C THR A 421 -36.76 33.80 36.01
N PRO A 422 -37.35 33.16 34.96
CA PRO A 422 -37.95 31.83 35.17
C PRO A 422 -37.89 30.85 33.98
N ALA A 423 -38.13 29.59 34.33
CA ALA A 423 -38.30 28.43 33.45
C ALA A 423 -39.67 28.41 32.74
N ILE A 424 -39.73 27.82 31.54
CA ILE A 424 -40.94 27.21 30.95
C ILE A 424 -40.55 25.91 30.22
N GLU A 425 -41.32 24.86 30.50
CA GLU A 425 -41.31 23.51 29.93
C GLU A 425 -41.82 23.47 28.47
N GLY A 426 -41.45 22.42 27.70
CA GLY A 426 -42.26 22.03 26.54
C GLY A 426 -41.64 21.15 25.46
N ALA A 427 -41.94 19.85 25.54
CA ALA A 427 -42.31 18.95 24.43
C ALA A 427 -41.29 18.48 23.35
N VAL A 428 -40.94 17.20 23.50
CA VAL A 428 -40.89 16.10 22.51
C VAL A 428 -41.50 16.41 21.12
N THR A 429 -40.77 16.17 20.02
CA THR A 429 -41.28 15.49 18.80
C THR A 429 -40.13 14.89 17.96
N GLN A 430 -40.42 13.72 17.39
CA GLN A 430 -39.60 12.79 16.60
C GLN A 430 -39.03 13.38 15.30
N GLN A 431 -37.81 12.97 14.93
CA GLN A 431 -37.27 13.11 13.57
C GLN A 431 -37.30 11.75 12.85
N THR A 432 -37.94 11.73 11.68
CA THR A 432 -37.99 10.65 10.68
C THR A 432 -37.13 11.10 9.48
N PRO A 433 -36.42 10.20 8.78
CA PRO A 433 -35.36 10.59 7.85
C PRO A 433 -35.87 11.03 6.48
N GLU A 434 -35.07 11.92 5.89
CA GLU A 434 -35.27 12.66 4.65
C GLU A 434 -35.06 11.80 3.39
N ALA A 435 -35.85 12.12 2.36
CA ALA A 435 -36.04 11.37 1.14
C ALA A 435 -35.02 11.72 0.03
N ALA A 436 -34.81 10.76 -0.86
CA ALA A 436 -34.03 10.87 -2.10
C ALA A 436 -34.66 11.86 -3.10
N PRO A 437 -33.86 12.58 -3.92
CA PRO A 437 -34.41 13.45 -4.95
C PRO A 437 -34.69 12.68 -6.24
N THR A 438 -35.93 12.85 -6.71
CA THR A 438 -36.36 12.58 -8.08
C THR A 438 -36.25 13.90 -8.84
N ASN A 439 -35.66 13.95 -10.03
CA ASN A 439 -35.86 15.09 -10.94
C ASN A 439 -35.97 14.61 -12.38
N ALA A 440 -37.18 14.77 -12.90
CA ALA A 440 -37.49 14.87 -14.32
C ALA A 440 -37.40 16.36 -14.72
N ALA A 441 -36.84 16.65 -15.89
CA ALA A 441 -37.12 17.89 -16.61
C ALA A 441 -36.97 17.64 -18.11
N THR A 442 -38.07 17.85 -18.82
CA THR A 442 -38.17 17.81 -20.28
C THR A 442 -38.57 19.20 -20.78
N ALA A 443 -38.14 19.50 -22.01
CA ALA A 443 -38.59 20.53 -22.95
C ALA A 443 -37.88 21.90 -22.93
N ALA A 444 -37.25 22.28 -24.06
CA ALA A 444 -37.88 23.03 -25.15
C ALA A 444 -36.90 23.31 -26.33
N LEU A 445 -37.48 23.68 -27.48
CA LEU A 445 -36.88 24.18 -28.75
C LEU A 445 -36.43 23.09 -29.76
N GLU A 446 -36.73 23.13 -31.06
CA GLU A 446 -37.59 23.99 -31.86
C GLU A 446 -37.83 23.31 -33.23
N SER A 447 -38.80 23.82 -33.96
CA SER A 447 -39.47 23.33 -35.17
C SER A 447 -38.61 23.23 -36.44
N SER A 448 -38.85 22.20 -37.25
CA SER A 448 -38.97 22.31 -38.72
C SER A 448 -39.58 21.05 -39.33
N SER A 449 -40.75 21.21 -39.95
CA SER A 449 -41.36 20.20 -40.83
C SER A 449 -41.05 20.55 -42.29
N PRO A 450 -41.11 19.55 -43.18
CA PRO A 450 -42.07 19.71 -44.27
C PRO A 450 -42.98 18.49 -44.46
N SER A 451 -44.20 18.85 -44.83
CA SER A 451 -45.34 18.04 -45.28
C SER A 451 -44.97 16.98 -46.33
N VAL A 452 -45.41 15.72 -46.10
CA VAL A 452 -45.68 14.77 -47.18
C VAL A 452 -46.99 14.02 -46.90
N ALA A 453 -47.76 13.89 -47.98
CA ALA A 453 -49.09 13.39 -48.20
C ALA A 453 -49.55 12.13 -47.43
N ALA A 454 -50.86 12.14 -47.16
CA ALA A 454 -51.67 11.03 -46.73
C ALA A 454 -51.50 9.78 -47.61
N ARG A 455 -51.15 8.67 -46.96
CA ARG A 455 -51.46 7.30 -47.41
C ARG A 455 -52.24 6.60 -46.32
N GLN A 456 -53.53 6.40 -46.57
CA GLN A 456 -54.30 5.34 -45.94
C GLN A 456 -53.77 4.03 -46.52
N ASP A 457 -53.25 3.12 -45.69
CA ASP A 457 -53.18 1.71 -46.01
C ASP A 457 -52.97 0.84 -44.76
N SER A 458 -53.80 -0.21 -44.66
CA SER A 458 -53.60 -1.45 -43.90
C SER A 458 -53.67 -1.41 -42.36
N LYS A 459 -54.84 -1.77 -41.81
CA LYS A 459 -54.95 -2.37 -40.46
C LYS A 459 -54.07 -3.64 -40.42
N PRO A 460 -53.29 -3.89 -39.35
CA PRO A 460 -52.61 -5.17 -39.19
C PRO A 460 -53.66 -6.26 -38.99
N ASN A 461 -53.59 -7.28 -39.83
CA ASN A 461 -54.41 -8.48 -39.75
C ASN A 461 -54.04 -9.21 -38.45
N PHE A 462 -54.91 -9.19 -37.44
CA PHE A 462 -54.76 -10.00 -36.24
C PHE A 462 -54.82 -11.48 -36.68
N ARG A 463 -53.66 -12.16 -36.70
CA ARG A 463 -53.63 -13.62 -36.81
C ARG A 463 -54.44 -14.18 -35.63
N GLN A 464 -55.49 -14.94 -35.92
CA GLN A 464 -56.14 -15.74 -34.90
C GLN A 464 -55.10 -16.68 -34.28
N PRO A 465 -55.01 -16.77 -32.94
CA PRO A 465 -54.20 -17.77 -32.25
C PRO A 465 -54.59 -19.16 -32.75
N ARG A 466 -53.64 -19.95 -33.24
CA ARG A 466 -53.94 -21.35 -33.56
C ARG A 466 -54.03 -22.09 -32.22
N ALA A 467 -55.21 -22.61 -31.87
CA ALA A 467 -55.43 -23.31 -30.60
C ALA A 467 -54.42 -24.45 -30.33
N GLU A 468 -53.81 -25.02 -31.38
CA GLU A 468 -52.74 -26.02 -31.29
C GLU A 468 -51.39 -25.45 -30.79
N SER A 469 -51.03 -24.21 -31.12
CA SER A 469 -49.77 -23.59 -30.65
C SER A 469 -49.84 -23.18 -29.17
N VAL A 470 -51.02 -22.75 -28.71
CA VAL A 470 -51.27 -22.33 -27.32
C VAL A 470 -51.04 -23.49 -26.33
N GLY A 471 -51.53 -24.69 -26.67
CA GLY A 471 -51.32 -25.89 -25.86
C GLY A 471 -49.87 -26.39 -25.87
N GLU A 472 -49.14 -26.18 -26.96
CA GLU A 472 -47.71 -26.52 -27.05
C GLU A 472 -46.84 -25.64 -26.15
N TRP A 473 -47.09 -24.32 -26.14
CA TRP A 473 -46.34 -23.40 -25.29
C TRP A 473 -46.61 -23.59 -23.79
N ALA A 474 -47.85 -23.93 -23.41
CA ALA A 474 -48.15 -24.32 -22.03
C ALA A 474 -47.38 -25.60 -21.62
N ARG A 475 -47.26 -26.59 -22.51
CA ARG A 475 -46.47 -27.80 -22.27
C ARG A 475 -44.97 -27.50 -22.17
N LEU A 476 -44.42 -26.72 -23.09
CA LEU A 476 -43.01 -26.32 -23.08
C LEU A 476 -42.64 -25.57 -21.79
N LEU A 477 -43.45 -24.59 -21.39
CA LEU A 477 -43.17 -23.76 -20.23
C LEU A 477 -43.22 -24.56 -18.92
N THR A 478 -44.18 -25.49 -18.82
CA THR A 478 -44.44 -26.26 -17.59
C THR A 478 -43.69 -27.60 -17.55
N GLY A 479 -43.12 -28.04 -18.66
CA GLY A 479 -42.45 -29.34 -18.81
C GLY A 479 -43.41 -30.54 -18.74
N ARG A 480 -44.72 -30.34 -18.84
CA ARG A 480 -45.71 -31.44 -18.82
C ARG A 480 -46.02 -31.92 -20.23
N ASP A 481 -45.76 -33.20 -20.51
CA ASP A 481 -45.99 -33.78 -21.85
C ASP A 481 -47.49 -33.90 -22.21
N VAL A 482 -48.34 -34.08 -21.20
CA VAL A 482 -49.79 -34.24 -21.35
C VAL A 482 -50.50 -33.14 -20.58
N LEU A 483 -51.17 -32.25 -21.32
CA LEU A 483 -52.11 -31.28 -20.78
C LEU A 483 -53.50 -31.51 -21.41
N PRO A 484 -54.60 -31.31 -20.68
CA PRO A 484 -55.93 -31.49 -21.23
C PRO A 484 -56.22 -30.51 -22.38
N PRO A 485 -57.12 -30.87 -23.32
CA PRO A 485 -57.46 -29.99 -24.42
C PRO A 485 -58.10 -28.68 -23.95
N PHE A 486 -57.66 -27.57 -24.52
CA PHE A 486 -58.08 -26.19 -24.18
C PHE A 486 -59.57 -25.88 -24.45
N ASN A 487 -60.24 -26.74 -25.22
CA ASN A 487 -61.64 -26.56 -25.60
C ASN A 487 -62.62 -26.95 -24.47
N ASP A 488 -62.15 -27.63 -23.42
CA ASP A 488 -62.94 -27.95 -22.22
C ASP A 488 -62.67 -26.93 -21.10
N PRO A 489 -63.70 -26.29 -20.51
CA PRO A 489 -63.55 -25.45 -19.31
C PRO A 489 -62.75 -26.11 -18.17
N ARG A 490 -62.89 -27.42 -17.98
CA ARG A 490 -62.10 -28.16 -16.98
C ARG A 490 -60.62 -28.21 -17.36
N GLY A 491 -60.34 -28.46 -18.63
CA GLY A 491 -58.98 -28.47 -19.16
C GLY A 491 -58.29 -27.12 -19.03
N ARG A 492 -59.00 -26.02 -19.30
CA ARG A 492 -58.49 -24.66 -19.08
C ARG A 492 -58.14 -24.40 -17.63
N SER A 493 -59.00 -24.83 -16.69
CA SER A 493 -58.75 -24.68 -15.27
C SER A 493 -57.50 -25.43 -14.82
N GLU A 494 -57.27 -26.63 -15.37
CA GLU A 494 -56.08 -27.43 -15.08
C GLU A 494 -54.82 -26.76 -15.65
N VAL A 495 -54.84 -26.27 -16.89
CA VAL A 495 -53.71 -25.52 -17.46
C VAL A 495 -53.38 -24.27 -16.64
N CYS A 496 -54.40 -23.51 -16.20
CA CYS A 496 -54.19 -22.39 -15.28
C CYS A 496 -53.50 -22.83 -13.98
N ALA A 497 -53.90 -23.97 -13.40
CA ALA A 497 -53.28 -24.48 -12.17
C ALA A 497 -51.80 -24.81 -12.37
N VAL A 498 -51.42 -25.45 -13.48
CA VAL A 498 -50.02 -25.77 -13.76
C VAL A 498 -49.20 -24.52 -14.07
N LEU A 499 -49.77 -23.55 -14.79
CA LEU A 499 -49.10 -22.27 -15.05
C LEU A 499 -48.92 -21.45 -13.77
N ALA A 500 -49.85 -21.55 -12.81
CA ALA A 500 -49.70 -20.95 -11.49
C ALA A 500 -48.54 -21.59 -10.72
N GLU A 501 -48.44 -22.92 -10.71
CA GLU A 501 -47.32 -23.66 -10.11
C GLU A 501 -45.97 -23.24 -10.73
N TRP A 502 -45.90 -23.14 -12.06
CA TRP A 502 -44.71 -22.66 -12.75
C TRP A 502 -44.34 -21.22 -12.37
N LEU A 503 -45.33 -20.32 -12.29
CA LEU A 503 -45.13 -18.92 -11.92
C LEU A 503 -44.63 -18.79 -10.47
N GLU A 504 -45.16 -19.59 -9.56
CA GLU A 504 -44.66 -19.69 -8.19
C GLU A 504 -43.22 -20.17 -8.15
N GLY A 505 -42.88 -21.21 -8.92
CA GLY A 505 -41.50 -21.69 -9.08
C GLY A 505 -40.55 -20.59 -9.59
N TRP A 506 -40.94 -19.86 -10.63
CA TRP A 506 -40.16 -18.73 -11.16
C TRP A 506 -39.93 -17.63 -10.10
N ARG A 507 -40.96 -17.29 -9.33
CA ARG A 507 -40.85 -16.28 -8.25
C ARG A 507 -39.95 -16.77 -7.12
N ALA A 508 -40.05 -18.04 -6.74
CA ALA A 508 -39.23 -18.64 -5.68
C ALA A 508 -37.73 -18.70 -6.04
N LEU A 509 -37.39 -18.79 -7.34
CA LEU A 509 -35.99 -18.70 -7.78
C LEU A 509 -35.37 -17.36 -7.41
N ASP A 510 -36.15 -16.27 -7.50
CA ASP A 510 -35.75 -14.89 -7.19
C ASP A 510 -34.39 -14.49 -7.81
N ILE A 511 -34.17 -14.96 -9.05
CA ILE A 511 -32.86 -14.94 -9.70
C ILE A 511 -32.31 -13.51 -9.86
N ASN A 512 -33.18 -12.56 -10.17
CA ASN A 512 -32.80 -11.17 -10.40
C ASN A 512 -32.35 -10.47 -9.12
N HIS A 513 -33.03 -10.73 -8.00
CA HIS A 513 -32.66 -10.17 -6.71
C HIS A 513 -31.35 -10.78 -6.23
N LYS A 514 -31.22 -12.11 -6.27
CA LYS A 514 -29.98 -12.80 -5.90
C LYS A 514 -28.80 -12.38 -6.79
N PHE A 515 -29.01 -12.19 -8.10
CA PHE A 515 -27.98 -11.67 -9.00
C PHE A 515 -27.57 -10.24 -8.65
N ALA A 516 -28.52 -9.37 -8.28
CA ALA A 516 -28.25 -7.99 -7.87
C ALA A 516 -27.49 -7.88 -6.54
N GLN A 517 -27.56 -8.91 -5.68
CA GLN A 517 -26.78 -8.98 -4.44
C GLN A 517 -25.31 -9.37 -4.67
N LEU A 518 -24.94 -9.84 -5.87
CA LEU A 518 -23.57 -10.23 -6.16
C LEU A 518 -22.65 -8.98 -6.20
N PRO A 519 -21.41 -9.06 -5.68
CA PRO A 519 -20.45 -7.96 -5.75
C PRO A 519 -20.17 -7.53 -7.18
N ALA A 520 -20.34 -6.24 -7.49
CA ALA A 520 -20.16 -5.70 -8.85
C ALA A 520 -18.77 -6.00 -9.45
N ALA A 521 -17.72 -6.04 -8.60
CA ALA A 521 -16.35 -6.35 -9.02
C ALA A 521 -16.17 -7.79 -9.53
N SER A 522 -17.13 -8.68 -9.28
CA SER A 522 -17.10 -10.08 -9.72
C SER A 522 -17.97 -10.36 -10.93
N LEU A 523 -18.67 -9.36 -11.46
CA LEU A 523 -19.58 -9.50 -12.59
C LEU A 523 -18.96 -9.01 -13.90
N THR A 524 -19.09 -9.79 -14.97
CA THR A 524 -18.66 -9.40 -16.32
C THR A 524 -19.84 -8.87 -17.13
N THR A 525 -19.54 -8.15 -18.22
CA THR A 525 -20.56 -7.72 -19.20
C THR A 525 -21.35 -8.90 -19.77
N THR A 526 -20.70 -10.05 -19.96
CA THR A 526 -21.36 -11.31 -20.38
C THR A 526 -22.40 -11.78 -19.36
N MET A 527 -22.08 -11.75 -18.07
CA MET A 527 -23.03 -12.13 -17.00
C MET A 527 -24.23 -11.18 -16.93
N TRP A 528 -23.98 -9.87 -17.07
CA TRP A 528 -25.06 -8.89 -17.18
C TRP A 528 -25.94 -9.12 -18.41
N GLY A 529 -25.32 -9.46 -19.55
CA GLY A 529 -26.04 -9.84 -20.77
C GLY A 529 -26.92 -11.07 -20.56
N LEU A 530 -26.38 -12.11 -19.92
CA LEU A 530 -27.10 -13.34 -19.57
C LEU A 530 -28.32 -13.05 -18.68
N ASN A 531 -28.13 -12.27 -17.60
CA ASN A 531 -29.21 -11.87 -16.71
C ASN A 531 -30.29 -11.07 -17.45
N ALA A 532 -29.88 -10.12 -18.30
CA ALA A 532 -30.80 -9.32 -19.10
C ALA A 532 -31.60 -10.16 -20.10
N GLU A 533 -30.98 -11.17 -20.73
CA GLU A 533 -31.64 -12.11 -21.64
C GLU A 533 -32.68 -12.98 -20.92
N VAL A 534 -32.29 -13.57 -19.78
CA VAL A 534 -33.19 -14.38 -18.93
C VAL A 534 -34.36 -13.54 -18.41
N SER A 535 -34.08 -12.33 -17.91
CA SER A 535 -35.12 -11.37 -17.49
C SER A 535 -36.06 -10.96 -18.62
N ARG A 536 -35.54 -10.79 -19.84
CA ARG A 536 -36.35 -10.38 -21.00
C ARG A 536 -37.24 -11.51 -21.49
N SER A 537 -36.75 -12.73 -21.49
CA SER A 537 -37.49 -13.92 -21.95
C SER A 537 -38.47 -14.39 -20.87
N PHE A 538 -37.97 -15.05 -19.82
CA PHE A 538 -38.79 -15.61 -18.74
C PHE A 538 -39.52 -14.55 -17.93
N GLY A 539 -38.94 -13.36 -17.74
CA GLY A 539 -39.65 -12.27 -17.05
C GLY A 539 -40.80 -11.66 -17.88
N ARG A 540 -40.79 -11.77 -19.21
CA ARG A 540 -41.97 -11.43 -20.04
C ARG A 540 -43.00 -12.56 -19.99
N ALA A 541 -42.58 -13.81 -20.10
CA ALA A 541 -43.46 -14.97 -19.98
C ALA A 541 -44.19 -15.00 -18.63
N ALA A 542 -43.48 -14.75 -17.52
CA ALA A 542 -44.05 -14.69 -16.17
C ALA A 542 -45.12 -13.61 -16.04
N ARG A 543 -44.90 -12.41 -16.59
CA ARG A 543 -45.90 -11.32 -16.59
C ARG A 543 -47.13 -11.65 -17.43
N ALA A 544 -46.94 -12.33 -18.56
CA ALA A 544 -48.05 -12.77 -19.40
C ALA A 544 -48.91 -13.82 -18.68
N VAL A 545 -48.28 -14.83 -18.09
CA VAL A 545 -48.96 -15.84 -17.25
C VAL A 545 -49.68 -15.20 -16.06
N GLU A 546 -49.03 -14.25 -15.37
CA GLU A 546 -49.67 -13.51 -14.27
C GLU A 546 -50.91 -12.72 -14.71
N ALA A 547 -50.85 -12.06 -15.88
CA ALA A 547 -51.99 -11.33 -16.43
C ALA A 547 -53.16 -12.27 -16.79
N ALA A 548 -52.85 -13.46 -17.33
CA ALA A 548 -53.84 -14.50 -17.62
C ALA A 548 -54.50 -15.04 -16.35
N LEU A 549 -53.70 -15.39 -15.32
CA LEU A 549 -54.19 -15.92 -14.05
C LEU A 549 -55.01 -14.90 -13.26
N ALA A 550 -54.69 -13.61 -13.39
CA ALA A 550 -55.46 -12.52 -12.81
C ALA A 550 -56.77 -12.20 -13.59
N GLY A 551 -57.05 -12.91 -14.69
CA GLY A 551 -58.24 -12.70 -15.52
C GLY A 551 -58.27 -11.35 -16.25
N ARG A 552 -57.13 -10.67 -16.39
CA ARG A 552 -57.05 -9.35 -17.04
C ARG A 552 -57.11 -9.44 -18.57
N VAL A 553 -56.64 -10.55 -19.12
CA VAL A 553 -56.56 -10.86 -20.55
C VAL A 553 -56.87 -12.35 -20.73
N SER A 554 -57.31 -12.77 -21.92
CA SER A 554 -57.57 -14.18 -22.21
C SER A 554 -56.29 -15.02 -22.10
N LEU A 555 -56.42 -16.29 -21.71
CA LEU A 555 -55.30 -17.21 -21.55
C LEU A 555 -54.57 -17.45 -22.88
N GLU A 556 -55.31 -17.51 -23.98
CA GLU A 556 -54.80 -17.69 -25.33
C GLU A 556 -53.94 -16.52 -25.78
N ASP A 557 -54.43 -15.29 -25.60
CA ASP A 557 -53.69 -14.08 -26.00
C ASP A 557 -52.38 -13.92 -25.20
N GLU A 558 -52.37 -14.30 -23.92
CA GLU A 558 -51.16 -14.25 -23.09
C GLU A 558 -50.20 -15.40 -23.39
N LEU A 559 -50.67 -16.60 -23.74
CA LEU A 559 -49.80 -17.69 -24.19
C LEU A 559 -49.18 -17.40 -25.56
N ASP A 560 -49.86 -16.68 -26.45
CA ASP A 560 -49.25 -16.12 -27.65
C ASP A 560 -48.15 -15.09 -27.30
N ARG A 561 -48.33 -14.30 -26.24
CA ARG A 561 -47.26 -13.39 -25.76
C ARG A 561 -46.09 -14.15 -25.13
N VAL A 562 -46.34 -15.29 -24.47
CA VAL A 562 -45.29 -16.21 -24.02
C VAL A 562 -44.51 -16.73 -25.24
N ALA A 563 -45.20 -17.21 -26.28
CA ALA A 563 -44.57 -17.64 -27.52
C ALA A 563 -43.68 -16.54 -28.12
N LEU A 564 -44.21 -15.32 -28.21
CA LEU A 564 -43.48 -14.14 -28.71
C LEU A 564 -42.24 -13.80 -27.86
N ALA A 565 -42.26 -14.05 -26.54
CA ALA A 565 -41.09 -13.84 -25.69
C ALA A 565 -39.90 -14.73 -26.08
N PHE A 566 -40.16 -15.87 -26.71
CA PHE A 566 -39.17 -16.80 -27.27
C PHE A 566 -39.14 -16.78 -28.81
N ALA A 567 -39.77 -15.78 -29.42
CA ALA A 567 -39.90 -15.61 -30.86
C ALA A 567 -40.47 -16.84 -31.59
N ASP A 568 -41.45 -17.48 -30.96
CA ASP A 568 -42.21 -18.60 -31.51
C ASP A 568 -41.33 -19.79 -31.94
N SER A 569 -40.25 -20.04 -31.18
CA SER A 569 -39.27 -21.11 -31.47
C SER A 569 -38.96 -21.95 -30.24
N ALA A 570 -39.26 -23.25 -30.30
CA ALA A 570 -38.93 -24.22 -29.26
C ALA A 570 -37.41 -24.33 -29.03
N GLU A 571 -36.60 -24.16 -30.09
CA GLU A 571 -35.13 -24.15 -29.99
C GLU A 571 -34.63 -22.96 -29.17
N ARG A 572 -35.24 -21.77 -29.37
CA ARG A 572 -34.92 -20.58 -28.57
C ARG A 572 -35.36 -20.73 -27.12
N PHE A 573 -36.51 -21.36 -26.88
CA PHE A 573 -36.94 -21.72 -25.53
C PHE A 573 -35.94 -22.67 -24.84
N ALA A 574 -35.50 -23.73 -25.55
CA ALA A 574 -34.49 -24.65 -25.03
C ALA A 574 -33.14 -23.96 -24.77
N HIS A 575 -32.74 -23.02 -25.63
CA HIS A 575 -31.56 -22.19 -25.41
C HIS A 575 -31.70 -21.30 -24.17
N ALA A 576 -32.81 -20.57 -24.06
CA ALA A 576 -33.10 -19.71 -22.90
C ALA A 576 -33.16 -20.52 -21.60
N SER A 577 -33.71 -21.74 -21.64
CA SER A 577 -33.77 -22.64 -20.48
C SER A 577 -32.36 -23.05 -20.02
N ARG A 578 -31.45 -23.40 -20.95
CA ARG A 578 -30.04 -23.64 -20.60
C ARG A 578 -29.38 -22.40 -19.98
N ARG A 579 -29.64 -21.22 -20.55
CA ARG A 579 -29.12 -19.94 -20.04
C ARG A 579 -29.64 -19.62 -18.64
N LEU A 580 -30.90 -19.95 -18.35
CA LEU A 580 -31.49 -19.84 -17.01
C LEU A 580 -30.79 -20.78 -16.01
N GLU A 581 -30.57 -22.04 -16.39
CA GLU A 581 -29.82 -22.99 -15.54
C GLU A 581 -28.38 -22.53 -15.30
N ASP A 582 -27.70 -21.99 -16.32
CA ASP A 582 -26.37 -21.42 -16.18
C ASP A 582 -26.34 -20.26 -15.18
N LEU A 583 -27.30 -19.33 -15.30
CA LEU A 583 -27.44 -18.20 -14.39
C LEU A 583 -27.78 -18.66 -12.96
N LYS A 584 -28.66 -19.65 -12.82
CA LYS A 584 -29.04 -20.23 -11.53
C LYS A 584 -27.83 -20.83 -10.82
N ALA A 585 -27.09 -21.71 -11.47
CA ALA A 585 -25.90 -22.32 -10.89
C ALA A 585 -24.74 -21.32 -10.70
N LEU A 586 -24.69 -20.22 -11.47
CA LEU A 586 -23.79 -19.09 -11.18
C LEU A 586 -24.14 -18.44 -9.85
N VAL A 587 -25.41 -18.03 -9.68
CA VAL A 587 -25.87 -17.29 -8.51
C VAL A 587 -25.81 -18.15 -7.24
N GLU A 588 -26.31 -19.38 -7.31
CA GLU A 588 -26.36 -20.30 -6.16
C GLU A 588 -24.96 -20.76 -5.70
N GLY A 589 -24.02 -20.88 -6.63
CA GLY A 589 -22.66 -21.32 -6.31
C GLY A 589 -21.66 -20.19 -6.03
N PHE A 590 -22.08 -18.92 -6.10
CA PHE A 590 -21.16 -17.79 -6.03
C PHE A 590 -20.38 -17.71 -4.71
N GLU A 591 -21.07 -17.73 -3.57
CA GLU A 591 -20.43 -17.58 -2.26
C GLU A 591 -19.41 -18.70 -2.00
N ARG A 592 -19.79 -19.94 -2.33
CA ARG A 592 -18.89 -21.09 -2.23
C ARG A 592 -17.62 -20.87 -3.05
N ARG A 593 -17.76 -20.56 -4.34
CA ARG A 593 -16.60 -20.34 -5.22
C ARG A 593 -15.75 -19.13 -4.81
N ALA A 594 -16.36 -18.09 -4.26
CA ALA A 594 -15.63 -16.97 -3.69
C ALA A 594 -14.78 -17.41 -2.48
N GLY A 595 -15.32 -18.26 -1.61
CA GLY A 595 -14.59 -18.89 -0.51
C GLY A 595 -13.45 -19.79 -0.99
N GLU A 596 -13.70 -20.62 -2.01
CA GLU A 596 -12.69 -21.51 -2.63
C GLU A 596 -11.55 -20.69 -3.27
N ARG A 597 -11.88 -19.60 -3.98
CA ARG A 597 -10.90 -18.67 -4.54
C ARG A 597 -10.08 -17.98 -3.45
N ALA A 598 -10.72 -17.53 -2.37
CA ALA A 598 -10.02 -16.94 -1.23
C ALA A 598 -9.06 -17.94 -0.60
N TYR A 599 -9.49 -19.19 -0.42
CA TYR A 599 -8.65 -20.27 0.08
C TYR A 599 -7.44 -20.53 -0.82
N LEU A 600 -7.64 -20.61 -2.14
CA LEU A 600 -6.55 -20.78 -3.12
C LEU A 600 -5.54 -19.63 -3.07
N ALA A 601 -6.02 -18.40 -2.89
CA ALA A 601 -5.16 -17.23 -2.80
C ALA A 601 -4.30 -17.23 -1.53
N THR A 602 -4.83 -17.72 -0.40
CA THR A 602 -4.11 -17.76 0.87
C THR A 602 -3.34 -19.06 1.11
N ALA A 603 -3.55 -20.10 0.30
CA ALA A 603 -2.83 -21.36 0.41
C ALA A 603 -1.33 -21.16 0.16
N GLU A 604 -0.50 -21.78 0.99
CA GLU A 604 0.96 -21.77 0.78
C GLU A 604 1.36 -22.75 -0.33
N LEU A 605 2.51 -22.51 -0.97
CA LEU A 605 3.07 -23.45 -1.95
C LEU A 605 3.57 -24.70 -1.21
N THR A 606 3.21 -25.87 -1.73
CA THR A 606 3.60 -27.19 -1.24
C THR A 606 4.90 -27.70 -1.87
N GLY A 607 5.23 -27.22 -3.08
CA GLY A 607 6.34 -27.74 -3.88
C GLY A 607 6.07 -29.12 -4.50
N VAL A 608 4.90 -29.73 -4.24
CA VAL A 608 4.48 -31.00 -4.82
C VAL A 608 3.84 -30.75 -6.19
N PRO A 609 4.44 -31.24 -7.30
CA PRO A 609 4.02 -30.87 -8.66
C PRO A 609 2.54 -31.11 -8.95
N GLU A 610 1.96 -32.19 -8.41
CA GLU A 610 0.57 -32.57 -8.60
C GLU A 610 -0.40 -31.58 -7.93
N ILE A 611 -0.08 -31.15 -6.70
CA ILE A 611 -0.87 -30.17 -5.95
C ILE A 611 -0.77 -28.80 -6.62
N GLU A 612 0.44 -28.39 -7.01
CA GLU A 612 0.66 -27.08 -7.66
C GLU A 612 0.08 -27.01 -9.08
N THR A 613 -0.01 -28.14 -9.78
CA THR A 613 -0.68 -28.20 -11.09
C THR A 613 -2.18 -28.04 -10.93
N ALA A 614 -2.81 -28.78 -10.00
CA ALA A 614 -4.23 -28.61 -9.69
C ALA A 614 -4.55 -27.18 -9.23
N ARG A 615 -3.69 -26.59 -8.38
CA ARG A 615 -3.82 -25.20 -7.92
C ARG A 615 -3.78 -24.20 -9.06
N ARG A 616 -2.78 -24.29 -9.95
CA ARG A 616 -2.65 -23.38 -11.11
C ARG A 616 -3.86 -23.47 -12.02
N GLU A 617 -4.34 -24.67 -12.30
CA GLU A 617 -5.52 -24.88 -13.12
C GLU A 617 -6.78 -24.29 -12.48
N LEU A 618 -6.97 -24.48 -11.18
CA LEU A 618 -8.06 -23.86 -10.42
C LEU A 618 -8.01 -22.34 -10.46
N LEU A 619 -6.81 -21.74 -10.32
CA LEU A 619 -6.64 -20.29 -10.40
C LEU A 619 -6.99 -19.76 -11.80
N VAL A 620 -6.56 -20.43 -12.87
CA VAL A 620 -6.91 -20.06 -14.25
C VAL A 620 -8.42 -20.09 -14.47
N ILE A 621 -9.11 -21.13 -13.99
CA ILE A 621 -10.58 -21.23 -14.10
C ILE A 621 -11.27 -20.17 -13.23
N ALA A 622 -10.74 -19.85 -12.04
CA ALA A 622 -11.31 -18.87 -11.12
C ALA A 622 -11.07 -17.41 -11.53
N GLU A 623 -10.03 -17.12 -12.32
CA GLU A 623 -9.74 -15.80 -12.87
C GLU A 623 -10.64 -15.46 -14.06
N ASP A 624 -10.93 -16.44 -14.92
CA ASP A 624 -11.90 -16.24 -15.99
C ASP A 624 -13.33 -16.40 -15.47
N ALA A 625 -13.93 -15.29 -15.05
CA ALA A 625 -15.31 -15.26 -14.58
C ALA A 625 -16.30 -15.87 -15.60
N ASN A 626 -16.03 -15.81 -16.90
CA ASN A 626 -16.91 -16.41 -17.91
C ASN A 626 -16.79 -17.94 -17.99
N SER A 627 -15.64 -18.51 -17.59
CA SER A 627 -15.47 -19.97 -17.50
C SER A 627 -16.50 -20.60 -16.58
N LEU A 628 -16.96 -19.88 -15.55
CA LEU A 628 -17.93 -20.38 -14.57
C LEU A 628 -19.38 -20.34 -15.06
N LEU A 629 -19.64 -19.81 -16.26
CA LEU A 629 -20.95 -19.92 -16.92
C LEU A 629 -21.11 -21.27 -17.63
N ASP A 630 -20.01 -21.92 -17.99
CA ASP A 630 -20.01 -23.18 -18.71
C ASP A 630 -20.16 -24.36 -17.72
N ALA A 631 -21.09 -25.28 -18.01
CA ALA A 631 -21.39 -26.42 -17.14
C ALA A 631 -20.19 -27.37 -17.00
N GLU A 632 -19.50 -27.69 -18.09
CA GLU A 632 -18.36 -28.61 -18.09
C GLU A 632 -17.19 -28.02 -17.29
N ARG A 633 -16.90 -26.72 -17.47
CA ARG A 633 -15.88 -26.02 -16.69
C ARG A 633 -16.23 -25.92 -15.21
N ARG A 634 -17.50 -25.72 -14.84
CA ARG A 634 -17.94 -25.76 -13.43
C ARG A 634 -17.73 -27.13 -12.81
N GLU A 635 -18.14 -28.20 -13.48
CA GLU A 635 -17.94 -29.57 -12.99
C GLU A 635 -16.45 -29.91 -12.85
N ARG A 636 -15.64 -29.49 -13.84
CA ARG A 636 -14.19 -29.63 -13.80
C ARG A 636 -13.59 -28.89 -12.61
N PHE A 637 -14.01 -27.65 -12.37
CA PHE A 637 -13.59 -26.85 -11.23
C PHE A 637 -13.91 -27.54 -9.91
N GLU A 638 -15.13 -28.05 -9.72
CA GLU A 638 -15.55 -28.74 -8.50
C GLU A 638 -14.77 -30.04 -8.24
N ARG A 639 -14.46 -30.78 -9.31
CA ARG A 639 -13.63 -31.99 -9.21
C ARG A 639 -12.20 -31.64 -8.80
N LEU A 640 -11.58 -30.67 -9.50
CA LEU A 640 -10.22 -30.22 -9.20
C LEU A 640 -10.13 -29.62 -7.81
N TRP A 641 -11.14 -28.87 -7.37
CA TRP A 641 -11.19 -28.28 -6.05
C TRP A 641 -11.17 -29.35 -4.96
N ARG A 642 -12.01 -30.38 -5.09
CA ARG A 642 -12.01 -31.52 -4.14
C ARG A 642 -10.67 -32.25 -4.10
N GLU A 643 -10.06 -32.47 -5.27
CA GLU A 643 -8.75 -33.13 -5.37
C GLU A 643 -7.63 -32.29 -4.75
N PHE A 644 -7.54 -31.00 -5.12
CA PHE A 644 -6.58 -30.05 -4.56
C PHE A 644 -6.76 -29.92 -3.05
N HIS A 645 -7.98 -29.67 -2.59
CA HIS A 645 -8.28 -29.41 -1.18
C HIS A 645 -7.92 -30.62 -0.31
N ALA A 646 -8.30 -31.83 -0.71
CA ALA A 646 -7.95 -33.06 -0.01
C ALA A 646 -6.43 -33.27 0.06
N ARG A 647 -5.72 -33.20 -1.09
CA ARG A 647 -4.26 -33.40 -1.14
C ARG A 647 -3.49 -32.31 -0.42
N TYR A 648 -3.97 -31.07 -0.50
CA TYR A 648 -3.37 -29.94 0.20
C TYR A 648 -3.48 -30.11 1.72
N ILE A 649 -4.67 -30.48 2.22
CA ILE A 649 -4.89 -30.74 3.64
C ILE A 649 -3.96 -31.86 4.12
N GLU A 650 -3.94 -32.99 3.40
CA GLU A 650 -3.11 -34.14 3.72
C GLU A 650 -1.62 -33.76 3.77
N HIS A 651 -1.12 -33.09 2.73
CA HIS A 651 0.27 -32.67 2.67
C HIS A 651 0.62 -31.66 3.75
N TYR A 652 -0.20 -30.62 3.93
CA TYR A 652 0.04 -29.60 4.95
C TYR A 652 0.04 -30.21 6.35
N ALA A 653 -0.95 -31.05 6.67
CA ALA A 653 -1.04 -31.71 7.96
C ALA A 653 0.15 -32.65 8.20
N ALA A 654 0.57 -33.41 7.19
CA ALA A 654 1.72 -34.31 7.31
C ALA A 654 3.03 -33.55 7.58
N VAL A 655 3.31 -32.48 6.83
CA VAL A 655 4.51 -31.65 7.04
C VAL A 655 4.41 -30.91 8.38
N HIS A 656 3.24 -30.35 8.70
CA HIS A 656 2.97 -29.72 9.98
C HIS A 656 3.26 -30.68 11.13
N ASP A 657 2.72 -31.90 11.10
CA ASP A 657 2.87 -32.85 12.19
C ASP A 657 4.30 -33.35 12.28
N LYS A 658 4.97 -33.64 11.15
CA LYS A 658 6.41 -33.95 11.14
C LYS A 658 7.21 -32.87 11.86
N THR A 659 7.01 -31.61 11.49
CA THR A 659 7.76 -30.47 12.03
C THR A 659 7.37 -30.12 13.47
N MET A 660 6.08 -30.09 13.77
CA MET A 660 5.53 -29.64 15.05
C MET A 660 5.41 -30.76 16.07
N THR A 661 5.59 -32.02 15.71
CA THR A 661 5.61 -33.13 16.68
C THR A 661 6.99 -33.79 16.81
N SER A 662 7.98 -33.41 16.00
CA SER A 662 9.37 -33.90 16.09
C SER A 662 9.90 -33.85 17.53
N LEU A 663 9.96 -35.02 18.17
CA LEU A 663 10.51 -35.17 19.51
C LEU A 663 12.04 -35.09 19.50
N GLU A 664 12.66 -35.47 18.39
CA GLU A 664 14.11 -35.49 18.22
C GLU A 664 14.70 -34.07 18.25
N ASP A 665 14.16 -33.14 17.45
CA ASP A 665 14.64 -31.75 17.42
C ASP A 665 14.45 -31.04 18.77
N ARG A 666 13.33 -31.35 19.43
CA ARG A 666 13.05 -30.84 20.78
C ARG A 666 14.04 -31.37 21.79
N GLU A 667 14.38 -32.66 21.73
CA GLU A 667 15.35 -33.23 22.65
C GLU A 667 16.77 -32.76 22.33
N ALA A 668 17.10 -32.52 21.06
CA ALA A 668 18.35 -31.88 20.66
C ALA A 668 18.48 -30.48 21.26
N LEU A 669 17.46 -29.63 21.13
CA LEU A 669 17.43 -28.30 21.76
C LEU A 669 17.50 -28.36 23.30
N ARG A 670 16.78 -29.30 23.94
CA ARG A 670 16.86 -29.48 25.40
C ARG A 670 18.25 -29.94 25.83
N ARG A 671 18.88 -30.85 25.09
CA ARG A 671 20.24 -31.33 25.35
C ARG A 671 21.24 -30.18 25.23
N LEU A 672 21.14 -29.38 24.17
CA LEU A 672 21.94 -28.18 23.96
C LEU A 672 21.81 -27.22 25.16
N LYS A 673 20.57 -26.88 25.56
CA LYS A 673 20.30 -25.98 26.70
C LYS A 673 20.77 -26.51 28.06
N ARG A 674 20.83 -27.83 28.24
CA ARG A 674 21.33 -28.46 29.47
C ARG A 674 22.85 -28.51 29.53
N GLY A 675 23.53 -28.43 28.38
CA GLY A 675 24.97 -28.51 28.23
C GLY A 675 25.72 -27.36 28.92
N GLU A 676 26.99 -27.60 29.25
CA GLU A 676 27.83 -26.60 29.93
C GLU A 676 28.13 -25.39 29.05
N ARG A 677 28.35 -25.61 27.74
CA ARG A 677 28.58 -24.54 26.75
C ARG A 677 27.41 -23.55 26.68
N TRP A 678 26.16 -24.03 26.76
CA TRP A 678 24.99 -23.15 26.80
C TRP A 678 24.95 -22.32 28.08
N ARG A 679 25.26 -22.92 29.24
CA ARG A 679 25.30 -22.20 30.52
C ARG A 679 26.39 -21.14 30.54
N GLU A 680 27.52 -21.42 29.90
CA GLU A 680 28.60 -20.45 29.70
C GLU A 680 28.13 -19.30 28.79
N PHE A 681 27.55 -19.62 27.63
CA PHE A 681 27.02 -18.64 26.68
C PHE A 681 25.98 -17.71 27.32
N GLU A 682 25.00 -18.29 28.04
CA GLU A 682 23.97 -17.54 28.75
C GLU A 682 24.55 -16.70 29.90
N ALA A 683 25.58 -17.18 30.59
CA ALA A 683 26.21 -16.41 31.66
C ALA A 683 26.98 -15.21 31.10
N LEU A 684 27.78 -15.43 30.05
CA LEU A 684 28.58 -14.37 29.41
C LEU A 684 27.71 -13.32 28.74
N SER A 685 26.60 -13.70 28.10
CA SER A 685 25.70 -12.76 27.42
C SER A 685 25.04 -11.73 28.36
N ARG A 686 25.04 -11.98 29.67
CA ARG A 686 24.51 -11.07 30.69
C ARG A 686 25.52 -10.02 31.14
N LEU A 687 26.79 -10.15 30.75
CA LEU A 687 27.80 -9.17 31.07
C LEU A 687 27.51 -7.85 30.33
N PRO A 688 27.56 -6.70 31.00
CA PRO A 688 27.14 -5.43 30.40
C PRO A 688 28.12 -4.88 29.35
N VAL A 689 29.27 -5.53 29.18
CA VAL A 689 30.33 -5.11 28.23
C VAL A 689 30.30 -5.89 26.92
N VAL A 690 29.56 -7.00 26.84
CA VAL A 690 29.46 -7.80 25.61
C VAL A 690 28.24 -7.40 24.78
N SER A 691 28.25 -7.69 23.48
CA SER A 691 27.13 -7.41 22.59
C SER A 691 25.89 -8.23 22.96
N SER A 692 24.73 -7.58 23.11
CA SER A 692 23.45 -8.28 23.31
C SER A 692 22.89 -8.85 22.01
N HIS A 693 23.46 -8.48 20.86
CA HIS A 693 22.94 -8.84 19.54
C HIS A 693 22.83 -10.36 19.36
N VAL A 694 23.91 -11.09 19.63
CA VAL A 694 23.95 -12.55 19.47
C VAL A 694 22.96 -13.25 20.40
N TRP A 695 22.81 -12.75 21.64
CA TRP A 695 21.80 -13.27 22.56
C TRP A 695 20.38 -12.98 22.11
N ARG A 696 20.10 -11.80 21.55
CA ARG A 696 18.78 -11.47 20.98
C ARG A 696 18.43 -12.40 19.82
N GLN A 697 19.39 -12.70 18.95
CA GLN A 697 19.21 -13.70 17.88
C GLN A 697 18.90 -15.10 18.45
N ALA A 698 19.65 -15.53 19.47
CA ALA A 698 19.44 -16.84 20.12
C ALA A 698 18.09 -16.91 20.84
N ALA A 699 17.69 -15.84 21.52
CA ALA A 699 16.40 -15.72 22.18
C ALA A 699 15.23 -15.78 21.18
N GLU A 700 15.40 -15.20 19.99
CA GLU A 700 14.40 -15.28 18.92
C GLU A 700 14.27 -16.72 18.37
N LEU A 701 15.40 -17.41 18.13
CA LEU A 701 15.38 -18.83 17.75
C LEU A 701 14.71 -19.70 18.83
N LEU A 702 15.00 -19.43 20.10
CA LEU A 702 14.36 -20.13 21.22
C LEU A 702 12.87 -19.83 21.34
N ARG A 703 12.44 -18.59 21.05
CA ARG A 703 11.03 -18.21 21.02
C ARG A 703 10.29 -18.92 19.89
N LEU A 704 10.92 -19.00 18.71
CA LEU A 704 10.41 -19.78 17.58
C LEU A 704 10.28 -21.26 17.94
N ALA A 705 11.31 -21.85 18.55
CA ALA A 705 11.27 -23.23 19.05
C ALA A 705 10.19 -23.45 20.13
N GLY A 706 9.98 -22.47 21.01
CA GLY A 706 8.93 -22.50 22.02
C GLY A 706 7.52 -22.50 21.42
N GLY A 707 7.34 -21.81 20.30
CA GLY A 707 6.12 -21.81 19.49
C GLY A 707 5.94 -23.05 18.61
N ALA A 708 6.93 -23.96 18.57
CA ALA A 708 6.87 -25.18 17.78
C ALA A 708 6.06 -26.29 18.48
N ARG A 709 4.90 -25.92 19.04
CA ARG A 709 3.89 -26.82 19.63
C ARG A 709 2.53 -26.39 19.11
N CYS A 710 1.80 -27.35 18.58
CA CYS A 710 0.46 -27.14 18.09
C CYS A 710 -0.37 -28.37 18.46
N ASP A 711 -1.34 -28.18 19.33
CA ASP A 711 -2.30 -29.22 19.75
C ASP A 711 -3.66 -29.05 19.05
N LEU A 712 -3.72 -28.17 18.03
CA LEU A 712 -4.94 -27.90 17.28
C LEU A 712 -5.23 -29.04 16.29
N PRO A 713 -6.52 -29.33 15.99
CA PRO A 713 -6.89 -30.32 14.99
C PRO A 713 -6.64 -29.77 13.57
N VAL A 714 -5.38 -29.84 13.11
CA VAL A 714 -4.91 -29.16 11.90
C VAL A 714 -5.74 -29.54 10.68
N SER A 715 -5.99 -30.83 10.44
CA SER A 715 -6.77 -31.26 9.28
C SER A 715 -8.19 -30.68 9.27
N GLN A 716 -8.88 -30.63 10.41
CA GLN A 716 -10.23 -30.04 10.52
C GLN A 716 -10.20 -28.52 10.32
N LEU A 717 -9.19 -27.84 10.86
CA LEU A 717 -9.02 -26.40 10.63
C LEU A 717 -8.80 -26.10 9.15
N LEU A 718 -8.04 -26.97 8.47
CA LEU A 718 -7.72 -26.78 7.07
C LEU A 718 -8.90 -27.02 6.12
N GLU A 719 -10.00 -27.62 6.59
CA GLU A 719 -11.23 -27.72 5.79
C GLU A 719 -11.79 -26.33 5.46
N THR A 720 -11.58 -25.34 6.33
CA THR A 720 -12.16 -23.99 6.18
C THR A 720 -11.12 -22.89 5.99
N ARG A 721 -9.85 -23.15 6.28
CA ARG A 721 -8.77 -22.15 6.22
C ARG A 721 -7.53 -22.75 5.60
N SER A 722 -6.78 -21.99 4.80
CA SER A 722 -5.62 -22.56 4.10
C SER A 722 -4.35 -22.70 4.95
N SER A 723 -4.40 -22.41 6.25
CA SER A 723 -3.25 -22.56 7.15
C SER A 723 -3.70 -22.79 8.59
N CYS A 724 -2.83 -23.39 9.39
CA CYS A 724 -3.05 -23.52 10.82
C CYS A 724 -2.94 -22.15 11.52
N ALA A 725 -3.64 -22.01 12.64
CA ALA A 725 -3.58 -20.81 13.50
C ALA A 725 -2.27 -20.71 14.32
N CYS A 726 -1.46 -21.77 14.33
CA CYS A 726 -0.14 -21.75 14.95
C CYS A 726 0.90 -21.01 14.08
N PRO A 727 2.11 -20.75 14.59
CA PRO A 727 3.17 -20.09 13.81
C PRO A 727 3.74 -20.90 12.64
N PHE A 728 3.34 -22.18 12.47
CA PHE A 728 3.78 -23.03 11.38
C PHE A 728 3.40 -22.45 10.01
N ARG A 729 4.31 -22.57 9.05
CA ARG A 729 4.13 -22.21 7.64
C ARG A 729 4.91 -23.21 6.78
N LEU A 730 4.32 -23.70 5.70
CA LEU A 730 4.96 -24.68 4.80
C LEU A 730 6.30 -24.17 4.27
N ALA A 731 6.35 -22.91 3.86
CA ALA A 731 7.58 -22.27 3.37
C ALA A 731 8.68 -22.12 4.44
N ARG A 732 8.41 -22.51 5.70
CA ARG A 732 9.35 -22.45 6.82
C ARG A 732 9.52 -23.80 7.51
N ALA A 733 8.98 -24.89 6.95
CA ALA A 733 9.07 -26.22 7.57
C ALA A 733 10.54 -26.59 7.87
N ASP A 734 11.42 -26.44 6.87
CA ASP A 734 12.86 -26.73 6.98
C ASP A 734 13.54 -25.91 8.08
N ARG A 735 13.07 -24.69 8.33
CA ARG A 735 13.66 -23.81 9.34
C ARG A 735 13.53 -24.39 10.74
N PHE A 736 12.47 -25.13 11.03
CA PHE A 736 12.28 -25.77 12.33
C PHE A 736 13.23 -26.95 12.53
N GLU A 737 13.53 -27.70 11.48
CA GLU A 737 14.54 -28.79 11.49
C GLU A 737 15.95 -28.23 11.74
N LEU A 738 16.23 -27.02 11.23
CA LEU A 738 17.52 -26.35 11.40
C LEU A 738 17.67 -25.56 12.71
N LEU A 739 16.65 -25.48 13.59
CA LEU A 739 16.73 -24.65 14.79
C LEU A 739 17.84 -25.06 15.76
N ALA A 740 18.03 -26.36 15.98
CA ALA A 740 19.07 -26.86 16.86
C ALA A 740 20.48 -26.56 16.34
N PRO A 741 20.85 -26.92 15.08
CA PRO A 741 22.17 -26.61 14.55
C PRO A 741 22.40 -25.10 14.38
N GLU A 742 21.40 -24.31 13.95
CA GLU A 742 21.52 -22.86 13.87
C GLU A 742 21.79 -22.23 15.25
N LEU A 743 21.10 -22.71 16.30
CA LEU A 743 21.31 -22.22 17.65
C LEU A 743 22.69 -22.62 18.19
N GLU A 744 23.16 -23.82 17.87
CA GLU A 744 24.49 -24.28 18.23
C GLU A 744 25.57 -23.42 17.54
N GLU A 745 25.51 -23.24 16.22
CA GLU A 745 26.44 -22.40 15.47
C GLU A 745 26.44 -20.95 15.99
N LEU A 746 25.26 -20.40 16.25
CA LEU A 746 25.10 -19.06 16.81
C LEU A 746 25.72 -18.95 18.21
N MET A 747 25.54 -19.96 19.04
CA MET A 747 26.15 -20.05 20.37
C MET A 747 27.68 -20.11 20.26
N GLU A 748 28.23 -20.91 19.33
CA GLU A 748 29.68 -20.99 19.12
C GLU A 748 30.26 -19.65 18.68
N ARG A 749 29.59 -18.98 17.73
CA ARG A 749 29.94 -17.64 17.28
C ARG A 749 29.88 -16.64 18.43
N GLY A 750 28.80 -16.66 19.20
CA GLY A 750 28.61 -15.78 20.36
C GLY A 750 29.69 -15.95 21.42
N LEU A 751 30.05 -17.19 21.76
CA LEU A 751 31.14 -17.48 22.69
C LEU A 751 32.48 -16.92 22.18
N LYS A 752 32.79 -17.05 20.89
CA LYS A 752 34.00 -16.46 20.29
C LYS A 752 34.00 -14.93 20.41
N VAL A 753 32.87 -14.29 20.10
CA VAL A 753 32.70 -12.83 20.21
C VAL A 753 32.87 -12.39 21.67
N TYR A 754 32.18 -13.02 22.62
CA TYR A 754 32.24 -12.66 24.04
C TYR A 754 33.64 -12.81 24.62
N ARG A 755 34.35 -13.90 24.29
CA ARG A 755 35.73 -14.11 24.73
C ARG A 755 36.68 -13.08 24.14
N ARG A 756 36.54 -12.76 22.84
CA ARG A 756 37.30 -11.69 22.20
C ARG A 756 37.05 -10.35 22.89
N THR A 757 35.80 -10.02 23.21
CA THR A 757 35.46 -8.79 23.95
C THR A 757 36.12 -8.74 25.32
N LEU A 758 36.15 -9.85 26.06
CA LEU A 758 36.84 -9.92 27.34
C LEU A 758 38.37 -9.78 27.19
N LEU A 759 38.96 -10.37 26.16
CA LEU A 759 40.39 -10.21 25.85
C LEU A 759 40.76 -8.78 25.49
N MET A 760 39.90 -8.07 24.75
CA MET A 760 40.07 -6.64 24.47
C MET A 760 40.09 -5.78 25.75
N LEU A 761 39.48 -6.28 26.84
CA LEU A 761 39.49 -5.66 28.17
C LEU A 761 40.54 -6.29 29.11
N GLY A 762 41.38 -7.21 28.61
CA GLY A 762 42.18 -8.15 29.40
C GLY A 762 43.07 -7.48 30.44
N GLY A 763 43.86 -6.47 30.05
CA GLY A 763 44.75 -5.76 30.98
C GLY A 763 44.00 -5.12 32.17
N HIS A 764 42.80 -4.59 31.91
CA HIS A 764 41.99 -3.96 32.96
C HIS A 764 41.26 -4.97 33.83
N LEU A 765 40.74 -6.04 33.22
CA LEU A 765 40.16 -7.16 33.95
C LEU A 765 41.21 -7.81 34.86
N ALA A 766 42.45 -7.97 34.40
CA ALA A 766 43.53 -8.51 35.21
C ALA A 766 43.76 -7.68 36.48
N ILE A 767 43.94 -6.36 36.36
CA ILE A 767 44.13 -5.46 37.50
C ILE A 767 42.92 -5.51 38.46
N ALA A 768 41.71 -5.46 37.91
CA ALA A 768 40.48 -5.47 38.72
C ALA A 768 40.25 -6.81 39.44
N LEU A 769 40.58 -7.93 38.81
CA LEU A 769 40.48 -9.28 39.39
C LEU A 769 41.56 -9.53 40.45
N ASP A 770 42.80 -9.06 40.28
CA ASP A 770 43.83 -9.14 41.33
C ASP A 770 43.43 -8.30 42.56
N ALA A 771 42.93 -7.08 42.32
CA ALA A 771 42.43 -6.22 43.39
C ALA A 771 41.22 -6.84 44.11
N LEU A 772 40.34 -7.55 43.38
CA LEU A 772 39.25 -8.32 43.97
C LEU A 772 39.78 -9.47 44.83
N ALA A 773 40.75 -10.24 44.30
CA ALA A 773 41.33 -11.39 44.98
C ALA A 773 42.03 -11.04 46.30
N ARG A 774 42.72 -9.89 46.38
CA ARG A 774 43.38 -9.42 47.62
C ARG A 774 42.41 -9.05 48.73
N ARG A 775 41.14 -8.78 48.39
CA ARG A 775 40.10 -8.33 49.33
C ARG A 775 39.07 -9.41 49.66
N GLU A 776 39.17 -10.58 49.03
CA GLU A 776 38.21 -11.66 49.21
C GLU A 776 38.66 -12.56 50.36
N GLU A 777 37.75 -12.80 51.32
CA GLU A 777 38.04 -13.60 52.52
C GLU A 777 38.02 -15.10 52.21
N ASP A 778 37.17 -15.52 51.25
CA ASP A 778 37.12 -16.89 50.78
C ASP A 778 38.36 -17.21 49.93
N THR A 779 39.20 -18.11 50.44
CA THR A 779 40.47 -18.50 49.82
C THR A 779 40.30 -19.12 48.44
N ASP A 780 39.20 -19.83 48.19
CA ASP A 780 38.92 -20.47 46.90
C ASP A 780 38.50 -19.45 45.85
N ILE A 781 37.65 -18.50 46.23
CA ILE A 781 37.25 -17.40 45.35
C ILE A 781 38.45 -16.50 45.05
N ALA A 782 39.26 -16.16 46.06
CA ALA A 782 40.47 -15.37 45.90
C ALA A 782 41.51 -16.05 44.99
N ARG A 783 41.69 -17.37 45.12
CA ARG A 783 42.57 -18.17 44.25
C ARG A 783 42.06 -18.15 42.82
N ARG A 784 40.76 -18.37 42.62
CA ARG A 784 40.14 -18.39 41.28
C ARG A 784 40.21 -17.03 40.58
N ALA A 785 39.95 -15.94 41.31
CA ALA A 785 40.11 -14.58 40.81
C ALA A 785 41.56 -14.29 40.38
N ARG A 786 42.56 -14.75 41.14
CA ARG A 786 43.98 -14.68 40.76
C ARG A 786 44.28 -15.46 39.49
N THR A 787 43.76 -16.68 39.35
CA THR A 787 43.93 -17.48 38.11
C THR A 787 43.39 -16.74 36.89
N LEU A 788 42.17 -16.18 36.98
CA LEU A 788 41.61 -15.38 35.88
C LEU A 788 42.44 -14.13 35.61
N SER A 789 42.91 -13.45 36.66
CA SER A 789 43.78 -12.28 36.53
C SER A 789 45.06 -12.60 35.77
N THR A 790 45.72 -13.73 36.10
CA THR A 790 46.95 -14.15 35.41
C THR A 790 46.68 -14.48 33.95
N ALA A 791 45.59 -15.18 33.64
CA ALA A 791 45.22 -15.51 32.26
C ALA A 791 45.04 -14.24 31.41
N PHE A 792 44.24 -13.28 31.89
CA PHE A 792 44.00 -12.02 31.16
C PHE A 792 45.25 -11.14 31.05
N ALA A 793 46.15 -11.15 32.04
CA ALA A 793 47.43 -10.44 31.97
C ALA A 793 48.37 -11.03 30.90
N GLN A 794 48.21 -12.31 30.56
CA GLN A 794 48.94 -13.01 29.50
C GLN A 794 48.21 -12.94 28.15
N GLU A 795 47.25 -12.03 27.98
CA GLU A 795 46.43 -11.89 26.76
C GLU A 795 45.71 -13.19 26.37
N SER A 796 45.40 -14.03 27.36
CA SER A 796 44.71 -15.30 27.19
C SER A 796 43.39 -15.33 27.97
N ALA A 797 42.46 -16.15 27.51
CA ALA A 797 41.19 -16.40 28.18
C ALA A 797 41.04 -17.90 28.41
N PRO A 798 40.47 -18.33 29.55
CA PRO A 798 40.09 -19.72 29.75
C PRO A 798 39.28 -20.26 28.58
N GLU A 799 39.51 -21.53 28.21
CA GLU A 799 38.71 -22.22 27.20
C GLU A 799 37.25 -22.36 27.62
N HIS A 800 36.97 -22.34 28.93
CA HIS A 800 35.63 -22.40 29.51
C HIS A 800 35.51 -21.49 30.73
N PHE A 801 34.46 -20.68 30.76
CA PHE A 801 34.08 -19.88 31.93
C PHE A 801 32.95 -20.57 32.71
N SER A 802 33.18 -20.84 33.99
CA SER A 802 32.11 -21.25 34.89
C SER A 802 31.22 -20.06 35.28
N ARG A 803 30.05 -20.34 35.86
CA ARG A 803 29.19 -19.32 36.47
C ARG A 803 29.85 -18.54 37.61
N LEU A 804 30.86 -19.11 38.27
CA LEU A 804 31.62 -18.39 39.29
C LEU A 804 32.61 -17.42 38.63
N ASP A 805 33.26 -17.84 37.54
CA ASP A 805 34.18 -16.97 36.78
C ASP A 805 33.45 -15.73 36.24
N VAL A 806 32.29 -15.94 35.62
CA VAL A 806 31.47 -14.84 35.09
C VAL A 806 31.04 -13.87 36.19
N ARG A 807 30.66 -14.36 37.38
CA ARG A 807 30.31 -13.51 38.53
C ARG A 807 31.52 -12.71 39.04
N LEU A 808 32.72 -13.29 39.02
CA LEU A 808 33.94 -12.57 39.38
C LEU A 808 34.28 -11.48 38.37
N ILE A 809 34.12 -11.76 37.07
CA ILE A 809 34.29 -10.79 36.00
C ILE A 809 33.27 -9.65 36.15
N GLU A 810 32.01 -9.96 36.42
CA GLU A 810 30.96 -8.96 36.66
C GLU A 810 31.30 -8.06 37.86
N ARG A 811 31.71 -8.64 39.00
CA ARG A 811 32.16 -7.88 40.19
C ARG A 811 33.39 -7.01 39.90
N ALA A 812 34.32 -7.51 39.08
CA ALA A 812 35.49 -6.75 38.66
C ALA A 812 35.09 -5.56 37.78
N LEU A 813 34.22 -5.77 36.79
CA LEU A 813 33.71 -4.73 35.90
C LEU A 813 32.92 -3.64 36.63
N GLN A 814 32.13 -4.00 37.65
CA GLN A 814 31.39 -3.04 38.47
C GLN A 814 32.30 -2.13 39.30
N ARG A 815 33.53 -2.55 39.60
CA ARG A 815 34.52 -1.76 40.35
C ARG A 815 35.32 -0.79 39.47
N THR A 816 35.27 -0.94 38.15
CA THR A 816 35.98 -0.08 37.21
C THR A 816 35.13 1.15 36.90
N ALA A 817 35.52 2.33 37.42
CA ALA A 817 34.72 3.56 37.38
C ALA A 817 34.44 4.09 35.95
N ALA A 818 35.31 3.79 34.98
CA ALA A 818 35.07 4.04 33.57
C ALA A 818 35.83 3.00 32.72
N PRO A 819 35.21 2.39 31.70
CA PRO A 819 35.91 1.49 30.80
C PRO A 819 36.89 2.30 29.93
N PRO A 820 38.17 1.91 29.89
CA PRO A 820 39.20 2.56 29.08
C PRO A 820 38.96 2.32 27.59
N PRO A 821 39.56 3.15 26.71
CA PRO A 821 39.41 2.98 25.28
C PRO A 821 39.87 1.59 24.83
N VAL A 822 39.05 0.94 24.01
CA VAL A 822 39.32 -0.38 23.44
C VAL A 822 39.87 -0.21 22.03
N ARG A 823 41.03 -0.82 21.79
CA ARG A 823 41.64 -0.86 20.47
C ARG A 823 41.05 -2.00 19.66
N VAL A 824 40.54 -1.69 18.47
CA VAL A 824 39.96 -2.69 17.57
C VAL A 824 40.54 -2.52 16.17
N ALA A 825 41.02 -3.62 15.58
CA ALA A 825 41.45 -3.64 14.19
C ALA A 825 40.23 -3.71 13.25
N ALA A 826 40.24 -2.91 12.19
CA ALA A 826 39.21 -2.95 11.16
C ALA A 826 39.24 -4.27 10.37
N PRO A 827 38.09 -4.80 9.93
CA PRO A 827 38.04 -6.00 9.10
C PRO A 827 38.58 -5.67 7.70
N GLY A 828 39.81 -6.12 7.37
CA GLY A 828 40.37 -5.93 6.02
C GLY A 828 41.86 -6.23 5.81
N GLY A 829 42.66 -6.44 6.86
CA GLY A 829 44.13 -6.55 6.69
C GLY A 829 44.67 -7.85 6.06
N GLY A 830 43.90 -8.94 6.01
CA GLY A 830 44.43 -10.28 5.68
C GLY A 830 43.69 -11.11 4.64
N ASP A 831 42.45 -10.76 4.28
CA ASP A 831 41.55 -11.64 3.53
C ASP A 831 41.29 -11.16 2.09
N GLY A 832 42.27 -11.29 1.20
CA GLY A 832 42.09 -11.24 -0.25
C GLY A 832 41.32 -10.01 -0.82
N LEU A 833 40.84 -10.15 -2.06
CA LEU A 833 39.94 -9.18 -2.69
C LEU A 833 38.51 -9.51 -2.29
N LEU A 834 37.82 -8.56 -1.63
CA LEU A 834 36.41 -8.68 -1.26
C LEU A 834 35.56 -7.83 -2.19
N THR A 835 34.37 -8.33 -2.52
CA THR A 835 33.35 -7.51 -3.17
C THR A 835 32.85 -6.43 -2.21
N ARG A 836 32.25 -5.36 -2.76
CA ARG A 836 31.69 -4.26 -1.97
C ARG A 836 30.66 -4.75 -0.95
N GLU A 837 29.83 -5.74 -1.31
CA GLU A 837 28.79 -6.25 -0.41
C GLU A 837 29.37 -7.18 0.66
N GLU A 838 30.36 -8.00 0.33
CA GLU A 838 31.08 -8.80 1.34
C GLU A 838 31.79 -7.90 2.36
N LEU A 839 32.45 -6.84 1.90
CA LEU A 839 33.07 -5.85 2.78
C LEU A 839 32.03 -5.19 3.69
N ARG A 840 30.89 -4.78 3.14
CA ARG A 840 29.80 -4.16 3.91
C ARG A 840 29.20 -5.12 4.93
N SER A 841 28.98 -6.38 4.54
CA SER A 841 28.47 -7.42 5.44
C SER A 841 29.44 -7.67 6.59
N ARG A 842 30.74 -7.79 6.29
CA ARG A 842 31.79 -7.94 7.31
C ARG A 842 31.89 -6.74 8.24
N PHE A 843 31.78 -5.52 7.72
CA PHE A 843 31.77 -4.31 8.55
C PHE A 843 30.55 -4.24 9.46
N ARG A 844 29.36 -4.59 8.97
CA ARG A 844 28.15 -4.66 9.80
C ARG A 844 28.29 -5.69 10.90
N GLN A 845 28.73 -6.89 10.55
CA GLN A 845 28.97 -7.96 11.52
C GLN A 845 30.01 -7.54 12.57
N TRP A 846 31.11 -6.94 12.12
CA TRP A 846 32.15 -6.42 13.01
C TRP A 846 31.59 -5.35 13.96
N LEU A 847 30.77 -4.42 13.46
CA LEU A 847 30.09 -3.40 14.27
C LEU A 847 29.11 -4.02 15.28
N ASP A 848 28.33 -5.02 14.86
CA ASP A 848 27.38 -5.73 15.73
C ASP A 848 28.09 -6.54 16.85
N ASP A 849 29.34 -6.94 16.60
CA ASP A 849 30.20 -7.66 17.54
C ASP A 849 30.91 -6.74 18.55
N LEU A 850 30.85 -5.40 18.37
CA LEU A 850 31.47 -4.43 19.29
C LEU A 850 30.72 -4.34 20.64
N PRO A 851 31.40 -3.90 21.72
CA PRO A 851 30.77 -3.63 23.02
C PRO A 851 29.60 -2.64 22.93
N GLU A 852 28.49 -2.91 23.63
CA GLU A 852 27.30 -2.02 23.63
C GLU A 852 27.41 -0.78 24.53
N ARG A 853 28.31 -0.79 25.52
CA ARG A 853 28.54 0.37 26.39
C ARG A 853 29.32 1.46 25.64
N PRO A 854 29.23 2.75 26.06
CA PRO A 854 30.04 3.83 25.52
C PRO A 854 31.50 3.66 25.97
N VAL A 855 32.15 2.67 25.40
CA VAL A 855 33.59 2.47 25.46
C VAL A 855 34.15 3.24 24.27
N LEU A 856 35.14 4.10 24.50
CA LEU A 856 35.82 4.77 23.40
C LEU A 856 36.52 3.70 22.55
N ILE A 857 36.24 3.64 21.26
CA ILE A 857 36.83 2.65 20.36
C ILE A 857 37.93 3.33 19.56
N GLU A 858 39.18 2.92 19.78
CA GLU A 858 40.31 3.33 18.96
C GLU A 858 40.45 2.32 17.81
N ILE A 859 40.15 2.75 16.58
CA ILE A 859 40.30 1.90 15.40
C ILE A 859 41.77 1.94 14.99
N VAL A 860 42.45 0.80 15.10
CA VAL A 860 43.84 0.64 14.66
C VAL A 860 43.81 0.10 13.23
N ALA A 861 44.47 0.81 12.31
CA ALA A 861 44.57 0.43 10.90
C ALA A 861 45.51 -0.77 10.71
#